data_AF-A0AAZ3Q901-F1
#
_entry.id   AF-A0AAZ3Q901-F1
#
_cell.length_a   1.000
_cell.length_b   1.000
_cell.length_c   1.000
_cell.angle_alpha   90.00
_cell.angle_beta   90.00
_cell.angle_gamma   90.00
#
_symmetry.space_group_name_H-M   'P 1'
#
loop_
_entity.id
_entity.type
_entity.pdbx_description
1 polymer ?
#
loop_
_entity_poly.entity_id
_entity_poly.type
_entity_poly.pdbx_seq_one_letter_code
_entity_poly.pdbx_strand_id
1 'polypeptide(L)'
;MDGYTTLRASYFSCHIDNQNDEVFTFQFNIIVMDAKDQQSRYPLSRTCSLLLPWSQREVICEEDYMEVTVGRDVPCTTSEGTSKEAWRAAHSVAQNIANSAWQVMFLKNEDEMATMPITEAHRLGYELSATPKRVIFRSPYRQTHSEIIMVDGVAVEVIHGTVFFSQKMMVVMIDISVACTINPGYFDGVRLLWETPRIMTPLVHSGFGFESKQINVGVESQLLDEGTARARGYTLEVKGLMVQMGVPFGAEGGYRKSLVTNNIYREMYVAFLFYEHVFSHVYTDGSTVETRHRLLRVVDTPLLCRHPFTVDVDALPPYHKTSFEEHTFNVYLGNIPHDVALMGVKLNEKQFSVSDAAEHGYTISKIVHANGTHAYTIRVPFDDKAVHRTYLGEGLFQYSMDMNYTLSIMPQEEAYYHLASVMEQLSNAFPPELKGVCTRGGIVFDMTQPRLGYLWEIGVGHDPLTPELVAERGYNLRNESHILTLEVPLFTVGYTYEDINLRHFYGIFEIHSRDSRTSEIQTATATRCLFRRDQLIICSTDGIMTVLTSTKPTWPAVNPRSTTLLDRTCKPKLMDDSRVLFEFGLNTCNTTVMVEDSSVVYENEILSYRELILDSASFISRDSKFRLSVRCLYPHSSVSRLFVDRTFKSQMSGVGSIKFTGSNKDGAANKPVPDCPQQVPTNTESVQVIGTKPSPSNHEVSQTWGHYSTNYGSLTADNTLYHSLSHYSGLQRSGAPQSSSNVQSVLNRYGLVQGGSTYGTGQHKLTPQP
;
A
#
# COMPACT_ATOMS: atom_id res chain seq x y z
N MET A 1 7.04 -18.49 19.59
CA MET A 1 6.46 -19.45 18.63
C MET A 1 5.14 -19.86 19.23
N ASP A 2 4.03 -19.59 18.56
CA ASP A 2 2.72 -20.02 19.05
C ASP A 2 2.31 -21.31 18.32
N GLY A 3 3.34 -22.09 17.95
CA GLY A 3 3.23 -23.40 17.34
C GLY A 3 3.05 -24.47 18.42
N TYR A 4 1.81 -24.82 18.68
CA TYR A 4 1.41 -25.93 19.54
C TYR A 4 1.89 -27.27 18.95
N THR A 5 3.16 -27.61 19.22
CA THR A 5 3.76 -28.90 18.85
C THR A 5 3.49 -29.89 19.97
N THR A 6 2.30 -30.50 19.93
CA THR A 6 1.86 -31.48 20.93
C THR A 6 2.52 -32.83 20.66
N LEU A 7 3.29 -33.36 21.62
CA LEU A 7 3.74 -34.75 21.61
C LEU A 7 2.88 -35.59 22.56
N ARG A 8 2.31 -36.68 22.04
CA ARG A 8 1.56 -37.68 22.81
C ARG A 8 2.23 -39.05 22.62
N ALA A 9 2.15 -39.90 23.63
CA ALA A 9 2.71 -41.24 23.63
C ALA A 9 1.88 -42.15 24.54
N SER A 10 1.63 -43.39 24.12
CA SER A 10 1.03 -44.40 24.99
C SER A 10 1.93 -44.68 26.20
N TYR A 11 1.29 -44.91 27.36
CA TYR A 11 1.91 -45.42 28.59
C TYR A 11 2.71 -46.72 28.40
N PHE A 12 2.46 -47.46 27.31
CA PHE A 12 3.13 -48.71 26.95
C PHE A 12 4.00 -48.55 25.69
N SER A 13 4.66 -47.39 25.55
CA SER A 13 5.64 -47.12 24.48
C SER A 13 7.07 -47.47 24.92
N CYS A 14 7.95 -47.78 23.95
CA CYS A 14 9.31 -48.28 24.19
C CYS A 14 10.29 -47.30 24.87
N HIS A 15 9.83 -46.11 25.24
CA HIS A 15 10.60 -45.04 25.89
C HIS A 15 10.03 -44.64 27.26
N ILE A 16 9.17 -45.49 27.84
CA ILE A 16 8.60 -45.34 29.17
C ILE A 16 9.12 -46.44 30.10
N ASP A 17 9.66 -46.02 31.25
CA ASP A 17 9.80 -46.89 32.42
C ASP A 17 8.44 -47.06 33.08
N ASN A 18 7.94 -48.30 33.17
CA ASN A 18 6.64 -48.64 33.72
C ASN A 18 6.81 -49.38 35.05
N GLN A 19 6.32 -48.76 36.13
CA GLN A 19 6.35 -49.31 37.47
C GLN A 19 4.93 -49.79 37.83
N ASN A 20 4.77 -51.12 37.81
CA ASN A 20 3.57 -51.87 38.20
C ASN A 20 2.26 -51.51 37.48
N ASP A 21 2.31 -50.92 36.29
CA ASP A 21 1.15 -50.35 35.57
C ASP A 21 0.44 -49.23 36.35
N GLU A 22 1.15 -48.53 37.24
CA GLU A 22 0.61 -47.50 38.14
C GLU A 22 1.34 -46.14 38.00
N VAL A 23 2.66 -46.18 37.78
CA VAL A 23 3.53 -45.01 37.60
C VAL A 23 4.39 -45.20 36.34
N PHE A 24 4.38 -44.20 35.46
CA PHE A 24 5.00 -44.25 34.15
C PHE A 24 5.97 -43.06 33.98
N THR A 25 7.24 -43.32 33.70
CA THR A 25 8.26 -42.28 33.50
C THR A 25 8.76 -42.28 32.06
N PHE A 26 8.31 -41.29 31.28
CA PHE A 26 8.71 -41.07 29.90
C PHE A 26 10.02 -40.27 29.86
N GLN A 27 11.03 -40.76 29.14
CA GLN A 27 12.34 -40.11 29.04
C GLN A 27 12.84 -40.08 27.59
N PHE A 28 13.11 -38.90 27.07
CA PHE A 28 13.65 -38.72 25.72
C PHE A 28 14.42 -37.40 25.57
N ASN A 29 14.98 -37.17 24.39
CA ASN A 29 15.66 -35.92 24.06
C ASN A 29 14.95 -35.27 22.88
N ILE A 30 14.36 -34.08 23.09
CA ILE A 30 13.93 -33.22 21.98
C ILE A 30 15.20 -32.70 21.30
N ILE A 31 15.25 -32.85 19.98
CA ILE A 31 16.31 -32.31 19.14
C ILE A 31 15.66 -31.23 18.27
N VAL A 32 16.17 -30.00 18.37
CA VAL A 32 15.75 -28.86 17.55
C VAL A 32 16.94 -28.47 16.68
N MET A 33 16.70 -28.25 15.40
CA MET A 33 17.67 -27.62 14.49
C MET A 33 17.20 -26.20 14.23
N ASP A 34 18.10 -25.22 14.30
CA ASP A 34 17.79 -23.84 13.94
C ASP A 34 17.89 -23.61 12.42
N ALA A 35 17.65 -22.38 11.97
CA ALA A 35 17.75 -21.98 10.55
C ALA A 35 19.19 -21.98 9.98
N LYS A 36 20.17 -22.54 10.72
CA LYS A 36 21.58 -22.71 10.34
C LYS A 36 22.04 -24.17 10.51
N ASP A 37 21.08 -25.10 10.61
CA ASP A 37 21.27 -26.52 10.94
C ASP A 37 21.98 -26.77 12.28
N GLN A 38 22.01 -25.78 13.20
CA GLN A 38 22.67 -25.95 14.49
C GLN A 38 21.77 -26.76 15.45
N GLN A 39 22.26 -27.95 15.83
CA GLN A 39 21.53 -28.88 16.68
C GLN A 39 21.54 -28.46 18.16
N SER A 40 20.38 -28.13 18.72
CA SER A 40 20.13 -28.00 20.15
C SER A 40 19.43 -29.25 20.71
N ARG A 41 19.78 -29.66 21.93
CA ARG A 41 19.24 -30.85 22.60
C ARG A 41 18.63 -30.47 23.95
N TYR A 42 17.37 -30.83 24.13
CA TYR A 42 16.61 -30.61 25.37
C TYR A 42 16.18 -31.97 25.94
N PRO A 43 16.76 -32.45 27.05
CA PRO A 43 16.29 -33.66 27.70
C PRO A 43 14.93 -33.39 28.35
N LEU A 44 13.94 -34.24 28.05
CA LEU A 44 12.63 -34.19 28.70
C LEU A 44 12.39 -35.51 29.43
N SER A 45 12.14 -35.40 30.73
CA SER A 45 11.73 -36.49 31.60
C SER A 45 10.45 -36.08 32.31
N ARG A 46 9.43 -36.93 32.26
CA ARG A 46 8.14 -36.73 32.94
C ARG A 46 7.62 -38.04 33.51
N THR A 47 7.34 -38.03 34.81
CA THR A 47 6.63 -39.10 35.50
C THR A 47 5.15 -38.74 35.62
N CYS A 48 4.29 -39.67 35.23
CA CYS A 48 2.83 -39.59 35.34
C CYS A 48 2.31 -40.80 36.10
N SER A 49 1.43 -40.56 37.07
CA SER A 49 0.67 -41.62 37.76
C SER A 49 -0.76 -41.64 37.24
N LEU A 50 -1.43 -42.79 37.34
CA LEU A 50 -2.83 -42.89 36.95
C LEU A 50 -3.76 -42.10 37.87
N LEU A 51 -4.62 -41.27 37.29
CA LEU A 51 -5.65 -40.51 38.01
C LEU A 51 -6.85 -41.38 38.40
N LEU A 52 -7.10 -42.44 37.64
CA LEU A 52 -8.14 -43.45 37.87
C LEU A 52 -7.55 -44.84 37.63
N PRO A 53 -7.98 -45.88 38.36
CA PRO A 53 -7.59 -47.26 38.05
C PRO A 53 -7.93 -47.65 36.60
N TRP A 54 -7.14 -48.58 36.04
CA TRP A 54 -7.45 -49.20 34.76
C TRP A 54 -8.78 -49.95 34.80
N SER A 55 -9.64 -49.76 33.81
CA SER A 55 -10.75 -50.67 33.52
C SER A 55 -10.23 -52.03 33.02
N GLN A 56 -11.06 -53.08 33.05
CA GLN A 56 -10.64 -54.41 32.58
C GLN A 56 -10.18 -54.38 31.12
N ARG A 57 -10.87 -53.63 30.25
CA ARG A 57 -10.47 -53.28 28.89
C ARG A 57 -10.33 -51.76 28.78
N GLU A 58 -9.25 -51.28 28.17
CA GLU A 58 -9.08 -49.87 27.81
C GLU A 58 -8.74 -49.80 26.33
N VAL A 59 -9.50 -49.02 25.56
CA VAL A 59 -9.27 -48.76 24.13
C VAL A 59 -8.93 -47.28 23.97
N ILE A 60 -7.89 -46.96 23.21
CA ILE A 60 -7.56 -45.60 22.80
C ILE A 60 -7.33 -45.54 21.28
N CYS A 61 -8.04 -44.61 20.66
CA CYS A 61 -7.94 -44.30 19.23
C CYS A 61 -7.30 -42.93 19.09
N GLU A 62 -6.01 -42.91 18.75
CA GLU A 62 -5.23 -41.72 18.47
C GLU A 62 -5.39 -41.28 17.00
N GLU A 63 -4.68 -40.22 16.60
CA GLU A 63 -4.67 -39.75 15.21
C GLU A 63 -3.97 -40.72 14.24
N ASP A 64 -2.93 -41.43 14.69
CA ASP A 64 -2.04 -42.27 13.88
C ASP A 64 -2.09 -43.77 14.23
N TYR A 65 -2.53 -44.14 15.43
CA TYR A 65 -2.68 -45.53 15.86
C TYR A 65 -3.96 -45.81 16.66
N MET A 66 -4.30 -47.10 16.70
CA MET A 66 -5.30 -47.71 17.56
C MET A 66 -4.58 -48.57 18.61
N GLU A 67 -4.98 -48.51 19.87
CA GLU A 67 -4.41 -49.35 20.95
C GLU A 67 -5.52 -49.88 21.86
N VAL A 68 -5.35 -51.11 22.33
CA VAL A 68 -6.16 -51.72 23.37
C VAL A 68 -5.28 -52.40 24.41
N THR A 69 -5.63 -52.25 25.68
CA THR A 69 -5.00 -52.96 26.79
C THR A 69 -6.05 -53.71 27.60
N VAL A 70 -5.74 -54.94 27.99
CA VAL A 70 -6.69 -55.86 28.62
C VAL A 70 -6.05 -56.52 29.84
N GLY A 71 -6.77 -56.61 30.95
CA GLY A 71 -6.32 -57.34 32.15
C GLY A 71 -6.15 -58.84 31.87
N ARG A 72 -5.04 -59.43 32.34
CA ARG A 72 -4.74 -60.87 32.14
C ARG A 72 -5.76 -61.80 32.79
N ASP A 73 -6.48 -61.33 33.80
CA ASP A 73 -7.51 -62.09 34.53
C ASP A 73 -8.87 -62.13 33.78
N VAL A 74 -8.92 -61.62 32.53
CA VAL A 74 -10.10 -61.67 31.65
C VAL A 74 -9.92 -62.77 30.59
N PRO A 75 -10.39 -64.01 30.84
CA PRO A 75 -10.41 -65.05 29.81
C PRO A 75 -11.49 -64.75 28.76
N CYS A 76 -11.29 -65.20 27.52
CA CYS A 76 -12.39 -65.31 26.56
C CYS A 76 -13.46 -66.28 27.07
N THR A 77 -14.55 -65.74 27.63
CA THR A 77 -15.84 -66.44 27.69
C THR A 77 -16.35 -66.67 26.26
N THR A 78 -17.16 -67.71 26.04
CA THR A 78 -17.57 -68.14 24.71
C THR A 78 -18.38 -67.07 23.97
N SER A 79 -17.80 -66.50 22.92
CA SER A 79 -18.47 -65.55 22.02
C SER A 79 -19.45 -66.30 21.12
N GLU A 80 -20.76 -66.02 21.26
CA GLU A 80 -21.77 -66.43 20.28
C GLU A 80 -21.94 -65.41 19.13
N GLY A 81 -21.14 -64.33 19.15
CA GLY A 81 -21.02 -63.34 18.07
C GLY A 81 -19.86 -63.59 17.11
N THR A 82 -18.97 -64.55 17.41
CA THR A 82 -18.17 -65.23 16.38
C THR A 82 -18.93 -66.49 16.01
N SER A 83 -18.83 -66.99 14.77
CA SER A 83 -19.44 -68.29 14.47
C SER A 83 -18.90 -69.34 15.45
N LYS A 84 -19.78 -70.21 15.94
CA LYS A 84 -19.45 -71.22 16.98
C LYS A 84 -18.35 -72.16 16.47
N GLU A 85 -18.27 -72.26 15.15
CA GLU A 85 -17.33 -72.96 14.30
C GLU A 85 -15.98 -72.22 14.26
N ALA A 86 -15.94 -70.90 14.07
CA ALA A 86 -14.71 -70.09 14.17
C ALA A 86 -14.14 -70.07 15.59
N TRP A 87 -14.95 -69.97 16.65
CA TRP A 87 -14.44 -70.08 18.03
C TRP A 87 -13.88 -71.49 18.31
N ARG A 88 -14.53 -72.55 17.83
CA ARG A 88 -14.00 -73.93 17.89
C ARG A 88 -12.72 -74.09 17.09
N ALA A 89 -12.62 -73.47 15.90
CA ALA A 89 -11.42 -73.48 15.07
C ALA A 89 -10.25 -72.78 15.78
N ALA A 90 -10.47 -71.55 16.26
CA ALA A 90 -9.49 -70.79 17.04
C ALA A 90 -9.02 -71.56 18.29
N HIS A 91 -9.95 -72.15 19.05
CA HIS A 91 -9.60 -72.94 20.23
C HIS A 91 -8.86 -74.24 19.87
N SER A 92 -9.21 -74.90 18.77
CA SER A 92 -8.49 -76.08 18.27
C SER A 92 -7.08 -75.74 17.76
N VAL A 93 -6.93 -74.63 17.03
CA VAL A 93 -5.64 -74.07 16.60
C VAL A 93 -4.78 -73.75 17.82
N ALA A 94 -5.34 -73.07 18.82
CA ALA A 94 -4.63 -72.72 20.05
C ALA A 94 -4.23 -73.96 20.88
N GLN A 95 -5.06 -75.00 20.95
CA GLN A 95 -4.70 -76.29 21.56
C GLN A 95 -3.58 -77.02 20.79
N ASN A 96 -3.69 -77.09 19.46
CA ASN A 96 -2.70 -77.75 18.60
C ASN A 96 -1.32 -77.07 18.65
N ILE A 97 -1.29 -75.75 18.87
CA ILE A 97 -0.06 -74.94 18.86
C ILE A 97 0.44 -74.62 20.29
N ALA A 98 -0.22 -75.13 21.34
CA ALA A 98 0.05 -74.85 22.77
C ALA A 98 1.48 -75.16 23.29
N ASN A 99 2.35 -75.77 22.48
CA ASN A 99 3.78 -75.94 22.75
C ASN A 99 4.65 -74.76 22.27
N SER A 100 4.06 -73.73 21.66
CA SER A 100 4.76 -72.60 21.03
C SER A 100 4.73 -71.34 21.90
N ALA A 101 5.55 -70.35 21.52
CA ALA A 101 5.46 -68.99 22.04
C ALA A 101 4.12 -68.31 21.66
N TRP A 102 3.85 -67.15 22.27
CA TRP A 102 2.63 -66.36 22.08
C TRP A 102 2.26 -66.16 20.61
N GLN A 103 0.97 -66.33 20.30
CA GLN A 103 0.42 -66.12 18.97
C GLN A 103 -0.70 -65.09 18.99
N VAL A 104 -0.92 -64.47 17.83
CA VAL A 104 -2.09 -63.66 17.54
C VAL A 104 -2.85 -64.27 16.38
N MET A 105 -4.17 -64.28 16.48
CA MET A 105 -5.09 -64.54 15.38
C MET A 105 -5.85 -63.25 15.08
N PHE A 106 -5.86 -62.86 13.81
CA PHE A 106 -6.79 -61.87 13.29
C PHE A 106 -7.93 -62.56 12.56
N LEU A 107 -9.13 -62.01 12.69
CA LEU A 107 -10.33 -62.40 11.95
C LEU A 107 -10.75 -61.25 11.03
N LYS A 108 -11.16 -61.57 9.82
CA LYS A 108 -11.63 -60.61 8.82
C LYS A 108 -12.80 -61.19 8.04
N ASN A 109 -13.82 -60.40 7.72
CA ASN A 109 -15.00 -60.83 6.97
C ASN A 109 -15.68 -62.12 7.52
N GLU A 110 -15.66 -62.33 8.85
CA GLU A 110 -16.09 -63.53 9.61
C GLU A 110 -15.48 -64.92 9.26
N ASP A 111 -14.96 -65.13 8.04
CA ASP A 111 -14.39 -66.43 7.59
C ASP A 111 -12.85 -66.42 7.41
N GLU A 112 -12.22 -65.26 7.21
CA GLU A 112 -10.78 -65.16 6.93
C GLU A 112 -9.97 -65.06 8.23
N MET A 113 -9.43 -66.19 8.70
CA MET A 113 -8.59 -66.29 9.89
C MET A 113 -7.09 -66.32 9.55
N ALA A 114 -6.34 -65.34 10.03
CA ALA A 114 -4.89 -65.25 9.90
C ALA A 114 -4.20 -65.43 11.27
N THR A 115 -3.56 -66.59 11.49
CA THR A 115 -2.79 -66.89 12.73
C THR A 115 -1.30 -66.73 12.51
N MET A 116 -0.60 -66.03 13.40
CA MET A 116 0.85 -65.82 13.31
C MET A 116 1.54 -65.67 14.68
N PRO A 117 2.85 -65.97 14.78
CA PRO A 117 3.66 -65.61 15.95
C PRO A 117 3.78 -64.08 16.10
N ILE A 118 3.94 -63.59 17.34
CA ILE A 118 4.15 -62.15 17.60
C ILE A 118 5.31 -61.56 16.78
N THR A 119 6.39 -62.31 16.56
CA THR A 119 7.55 -61.84 15.77
C THR A 119 7.24 -61.57 14.30
N GLU A 120 6.16 -62.14 13.75
CA GLU A 120 5.69 -61.83 12.40
C GLU A 120 4.67 -60.69 12.41
N ALA A 121 3.80 -60.61 13.43
CA ALA A 121 2.93 -59.46 13.63
C ALA A 121 3.74 -58.15 13.79
N HIS A 122 4.85 -58.19 14.54
CA HIS A 122 5.83 -57.10 14.66
C HIS A 122 6.40 -56.67 13.28
N ARG A 123 6.70 -57.61 12.38
CA ARG A 123 7.20 -57.32 11.02
C ARG A 123 6.15 -56.67 10.12
N LEU A 124 4.87 -56.96 10.35
CA LEU A 124 3.74 -56.32 9.66
C LEU A 124 3.32 -54.98 10.31
N GLY A 125 4.01 -54.54 11.37
CA GLY A 125 3.77 -53.25 12.03
C GLY A 125 2.70 -53.28 13.13
N TYR A 126 2.31 -54.46 13.61
CA TYR A 126 1.49 -54.61 14.82
C TYR A 126 2.40 -54.75 16.03
N GLU A 127 2.21 -53.93 17.06
CA GLU A 127 2.95 -54.03 18.32
C GLU A 127 2.12 -54.84 19.34
N LEU A 128 2.67 -55.96 19.79
CA LEU A 128 2.13 -56.73 20.92
C LEU A 128 3.16 -56.81 22.04
N SER A 129 2.73 -56.45 23.24
CA SER A 129 3.52 -56.55 24.48
C SER A 129 2.62 -56.92 25.67
N ALA A 130 3.21 -57.26 26.81
CA ALA A 130 2.45 -57.62 28.01
C ALA A 130 3.22 -57.33 29.30
N THR A 131 2.53 -56.73 30.28
CA THR A 131 3.02 -56.42 31.63
C THR A 131 2.56 -57.51 32.60
N PRO A 132 2.97 -57.53 33.88
CA PRO A 132 2.50 -58.54 34.83
C PRO A 132 0.98 -58.60 35.00
N LYS A 133 0.26 -57.47 34.81
CA LYS A 133 -1.20 -57.39 34.96
C LYS A 133 -1.97 -57.33 33.64
N ARG A 134 -1.39 -56.84 32.54
CA ARG A 134 -2.10 -56.57 31.28
C ARG A 134 -1.43 -57.18 30.03
N VAL A 135 -2.20 -57.29 28.95
CA VAL A 135 -1.75 -57.48 27.57
C VAL A 135 -2.07 -56.21 26.79
N ILE A 136 -1.20 -55.84 25.86
CA ILE A 136 -1.28 -54.63 25.04
C ILE A 136 -1.19 -55.01 23.56
N PHE A 137 -2.09 -54.46 22.75
CA PHE A 137 -2.06 -54.51 21.30
C PHE A 137 -2.16 -53.09 20.75
N ARG A 138 -1.25 -52.72 19.84
CA ARG A 138 -1.27 -51.45 19.12
C ARG A 138 -1.10 -51.71 17.62
N SER A 139 -1.86 -50.98 16.81
CA SER A 139 -1.83 -51.09 15.35
C SER A 139 -2.03 -49.72 14.70
N PRO A 140 -1.24 -49.34 13.68
CA PRO A 140 -1.57 -48.20 12.82
C PRO A 140 -2.92 -48.39 12.11
N TYR A 141 -3.57 -47.31 11.71
CA TYR A 141 -4.74 -47.39 10.82
C TYR A 141 -4.36 -47.91 9.42
N ARG A 142 -5.36 -48.41 8.69
CA ARG A 142 -5.29 -48.94 7.31
C ARG A 142 -4.38 -50.17 7.17
N GLN A 143 -4.47 -51.06 8.14
CA GLN A 143 -3.66 -52.27 8.25
C GLN A 143 -4.26 -53.48 7.52
N THR A 144 -3.43 -54.45 7.13
CA THR A 144 -3.88 -55.58 6.27
C THR A 144 -5.03 -56.38 6.87
N HIS A 145 -5.06 -56.53 8.19
CA HIS A 145 -6.12 -57.26 8.92
C HIS A 145 -7.18 -56.34 9.55
N SER A 146 -7.21 -55.04 9.20
CA SER A 146 -8.36 -54.19 9.54
C SER A 146 -9.45 -54.25 8.48
N GLU A 147 -10.66 -53.93 8.92
CA GLU A 147 -11.86 -53.76 8.09
C GLU A 147 -12.56 -52.46 8.48
N ILE A 148 -13.25 -51.83 7.52
CA ILE A 148 -14.02 -50.60 7.76
C ILE A 148 -15.49 -50.94 7.62
N ILE A 149 -16.24 -50.82 8.73
CA ILE A 149 -17.66 -51.10 8.79
C ILE A 149 -18.46 -49.83 9.08
N MET A 150 -19.79 -49.91 8.93
CA MET A 150 -20.72 -48.82 9.24
C MET A 150 -21.49 -49.13 10.52
N VAL A 151 -21.23 -48.38 11.59
CA VAL A 151 -21.95 -48.46 12.88
C VAL A 151 -22.83 -47.23 13.00
N ASP A 152 -24.16 -47.40 13.05
CA ASP A 152 -25.15 -46.31 13.11
C ASP A 152 -24.98 -45.20 12.05
N GLY A 153 -24.37 -45.53 10.91
CA GLY A 153 -24.06 -44.59 9.82
C GLY A 153 -22.67 -43.93 9.90
N VAL A 154 -21.88 -44.21 10.93
CA VAL A 154 -20.48 -43.77 11.07
C VAL A 154 -19.52 -44.85 10.58
N ALA A 155 -18.52 -44.46 9.80
CA ALA A 155 -17.43 -45.35 9.41
C ALA A 155 -16.50 -45.63 10.61
N VAL A 156 -16.31 -46.90 10.94
CA VAL A 156 -15.45 -47.39 12.03
C VAL A 156 -14.43 -48.35 11.42
N GLU A 157 -13.15 -48.09 11.65
CA GLU A 157 -12.09 -49.06 11.38
C GLU A 157 -11.95 -50.02 12.58
N VAL A 158 -11.89 -51.31 12.29
CA VAL A 158 -11.91 -52.39 13.27
C VAL A 158 -10.78 -53.36 12.98
N ILE A 159 -10.14 -53.89 14.02
CA ILE A 159 -9.36 -55.12 13.94
C ILE A 159 -9.97 -56.11 14.93
N HIS A 160 -10.48 -57.23 14.44
CA HIS A 160 -10.88 -58.35 15.27
C HIS A 160 -9.66 -59.23 15.57
N GLY A 161 -9.24 -59.25 16.83
CA GLY A 161 -7.97 -59.86 17.23
C GLY A 161 -8.09 -60.68 18.50
N THR A 162 -7.37 -61.80 18.57
CA THR A 162 -7.27 -62.64 19.77
C THR A 162 -5.82 -63.06 19.99
N VAL A 163 -5.30 -62.81 21.19
CA VAL A 163 -3.99 -63.32 21.63
C VAL A 163 -4.22 -64.63 22.37
N PHE A 164 -3.37 -65.62 22.12
CA PHE A 164 -3.36 -66.83 22.94
C PHE A 164 -1.95 -67.34 23.24
N PHE A 165 -1.81 -67.95 24.40
CA PHE A 165 -0.56 -68.51 24.92
C PHE A 165 -0.83 -69.65 25.92
N SER A 166 0.19 -70.47 26.14
CA SER A 166 0.14 -71.58 27.10
C SER A 166 0.60 -71.13 28.48
N GLN A 167 -0.22 -71.35 29.51
CA GLN A 167 0.08 -71.04 30.90
C GLN A 167 -0.26 -72.24 31.78
N LYS A 168 0.75 -72.85 32.43
CA LYS A 168 0.59 -74.05 33.27
C LYS A 168 -0.17 -75.21 32.57
N MET A 169 0.13 -75.46 31.29
CA MET A 169 -0.56 -76.44 30.42
C MET A 169 -2.04 -76.12 30.10
N MET A 170 -2.51 -74.91 30.38
CA MET A 170 -3.82 -74.40 29.95
C MET A 170 -3.63 -73.35 28.84
N VAL A 171 -4.50 -73.37 27.83
CA VAL A 171 -4.56 -72.32 26.80
C VAL A 171 -5.33 -71.13 27.37
N VAL A 172 -4.66 -69.98 27.47
CA VAL A 172 -5.29 -68.69 27.76
C VAL A 172 -5.56 -67.99 26.42
N MET A 173 -6.77 -67.44 26.26
CA MET A 173 -7.18 -66.64 25.11
C MET A 173 -7.72 -65.29 25.62
N ILE A 174 -7.33 -64.19 24.97
CA ILE A 174 -7.70 -62.82 25.34
C ILE A 174 -8.13 -62.07 24.06
N ASP A 175 -9.34 -61.52 24.08
CA ASP A 175 -9.85 -60.63 23.03
C ASP A 175 -9.10 -59.29 23.07
N ILE A 176 -8.35 -59.01 22.00
CA ILE A 176 -7.62 -57.75 21.77
C ILE A 176 -8.22 -56.96 20.60
N SER A 177 -9.51 -57.16 20.31
CA SER A 177 -10.18 -56.41 19.26
C SER A 177 -10.22 -54.92 19.59
N VAL A 178 -10.07 -54.09 18.58
CA VAL A 178 -10.07 -52.63 18.68
C VAL A 178 -10.94 -52.05 17.58
N ALA A 179 -11.68 -50.99 17.88
CA ALA A 179 -12.63 -50.37 16.96
C ALA A 179 -12.67 -48.86 17.18
N CYS A 180 -12.36 -48.12 16.13
CA CYS A 180 -12.12 -46.68 16.16
C CYS A 180 -12.90 -46.00 15.03
N THR A 181 -13.70 -44.99 15.34
CA THR A 181 -14.32 -44.14 14.30
C THR A 181 -13.24 -43.53 13.40
N ILE A 182 -13.55 -43.35 12.12
CA ILE A 182 -12.65 -42.68 11.14
C ILE A 182 -13.34 -41.52 10.39
N ASN A 183 -14.54 -41.12 10.82
CA ASN A 183 -15.24 -39.97 10.25
C ASN A 183 -14.52 -38.65 10.59
N PRO A 184 -14.42 -37.70 9.64
CA PRO A 184 -13.98 -36.35 9.93
C PRO A 184 -15.05 -35.62 10.77
N GLY A 185 -14.61 -34.63 11.56
CA GLY A 185 -15.51 -33.57 12.01
C GLY A 185 -15.79 -32.57 10.88
N TYR A 186 -16.71 -31.63 11.12
CA TYR A 186 -17.09 -30.57 10.18
C TYR A 186 -17.37 -29.26 10.90
N PHE A 187 -17.40 -28.15 10.15
CA PHE A 187 -17.74 -26.83 10.67
C PHE A 187 -19.11 -26.39 10.12
N ASP A 188 -20.07 -26.09 11.01
CA ASP A 188 -21.44 -25.68 10.62
C ASP A 188 -21.59 -24.18 10.32
N GLY A 189 -20.52 -23.40 10.52
CA GLY A 189 -20.51 -21.93 10.45
C GLY A 189 -20.39 -21.23 11.81
N VAL A 190 -20.60 -21.96 12.92
CA VAL A 190 -20.55 -21.46 14.31
C VAL A 190 -19.76 -22.41 15.22
N ARG A 191 -19.89 -23.72 15.02
CA ARG A 191 -19.31 -24.81 15.82
C ARG A 191 -18.56 -25.80 14.93
N LEU A 192 -17.46 -26.31 15.48
CA LEU A 192 -16.77 -27.50 15.01
C LEU A 192 -17.47 -28.69 15.65
N LEU A 193 -18.07 -29.55 14.83
CA LEU A 193 -18.90 -30.69 15.22
C LEU A 193 -18.22 -32.00 14.85
N TRP A 194 -18.37 -33.01 15.69
CA TRP A 194 -17.96 -34.39 15.41
C TRP A 194 -18.89 -35.37 16.12
N GLU A 195 -19.01 -36.58 15.57
CA GLU A 195 -20.07 -37.54 15.92
C GLU A 195 -19.49 -38.95 16.06
N THR A 196 -19.92 -39.69 17.07
CA THR A 196 -19.55 -41.09 17.30
C THR A 196 -20.78 -41.93 17.68
N PRO A 197 -20.85 -43.21 17.31
CA PRO A 197 -21.85 -44.12 17.85
C PRO A 197 -21.71 -44.23 19.37
N ARG A 198 -22.85 -44.31 20.05
CA ARG A 198 -22.97 -44.54 21.50
C ARG A 198 -22.76 -46.03 21.85
N ILE A 199 -22.99 -46.93 20.90
CA ILE A 199 -22.76 -48.36 21.07
C ILE A 199 -21.75 -48.79 20.01
N MET A 200 -20.49 -48.97 20.41
CA MET A 200 -19.44 -49.41 19.50
C MET A 200 -19.56 -50.93 19.28
N THR A 201 -20.47 -51.35 18.40
CA THR A 201 -20.89 -52.75 18.24
C THR A 201 -19.77 -53.78 18.02
N PRO A 202 -18.61 -53.47 17.38
CA PRO A 202 -17.49 -54.44 17.30
C PRO A 202 -16.83 -54.75 18.65
N LEU A 203 -17.02 -53.90 19.65
CA LEU A 203 -16.62 -54.15 21.04
C LEU A 203 -17.82 -54.69 21.86
N VAL A 204 -19.06 -54.42 21.43
CA VAL A 204 -20.31 -54.76 22.12
C VAL A 204 -21.01 -55.94 21.45
N HIS A 205 -20.59 -57.14 21.85
CA HIS A 205 -21.18 -58.42 21.47
C HIS A 205 -22.72 -58.45 21.63
N SER A 206 -23.42 -58.79 20.55
CA SER A 206 -24.90 -58.73 20.42
C SER A 206 -25.70 -59.67 21.33
N GLY A 207 -25.06 -60.67 21.95
CA GLY A 207 -25.68 -61.63 22.87
C GLY A 207 -25.62 -61.24 24.35
N PHE A 208 -24.97 -60.13 24.72
CA PHE A 208 -24.76 -59.72 26.11
C PHE A 208 -25.38 -58.35 26.42
N GLY A 209 -25.61 -58.05 27.70
CA GLY A 209 -26.12 -56.76 28.13
C GLY A 209 -25.08 -55.65 27.96
N PHE A 210 -25.53 -54.44 27.62
CA PHE A 210 -24.70 -53.24 27.52
C PHE A 210 -25.18 -52.19 28.52
N GLU A 211 -24.30 -51.76 29.42
CA GLU A 211 -24.59 -50.71 30.39
C GLU A 211 -23.62 -49.52 30.22
N SER A 212 -24.13 -48.40 29.72
CA SER A 212 -23.37 -47.16 29.58
C SER A 212 -23.23 -46.46 30.94
N LYS A 213 -22.06 -46.54 31.58
CA LYS A 213 -21.79 -45.96 32.91
C LYS A 213 -21.61 -44.45 32.87
N GLN A 214 -20.72 -43.96 32.02
CA GLN A 214 -20.32 -42.54 31.98
C GLN A 214 -19.82 -42.15 30.59
N ILE A 215 -20.24 -40.97 30.10
CA ILE A 215 -19.73 -40.36 28.86
C ILE A 215 -19.14 -39.00 29.24
N ASN A 216 -17.84 -38.83 29.02
CA ASN A 216 -17.10 -37.61 29.26
C ASN A 216 -16.65 -36.98 27.94
N VAL A 217 -16.49 -35.65 27.94
CA VAL A 217 -15.90 -34.90 26.83
C VAL A 217 -14.74 -34.05 27.33
N GLY A 218 -13.84 -33.73 26.42
CA GLY A 218 -12.61 -33.02 26.68
C GLY A 218 -12.08 -32.28 25.46
N VAL A 219 -11.05 -31.47 25.70
CA VAL A 219 -10.21 -30.87 24.67
C VAL A 219 -8.74 -30.98 25.09
N GLU A 220 -7.82 -30.99 24.12
CA GLU A 220 -6.38 -31.11 24.37
C GLU A 220 -6.00 -32.35 25.22
N SER A 221 -6.74 -33.45 25.06
CA SER A 221 -6.64 -34.68 25.87
C SER A 221 -6.99 -34.54 27.35
N GLN A 222 -7.61 -33.43 27.77
CA GLN A 222 -8.09 -33.20 29.13
C GLN A 222 -9.62 -33.25 29.18
N LEU A 223 -10.19 -34.07 30.08
CA LEU A 223 -11.64 -34.10 30.32
C LEU A 223 -12.09 -32.80 30.98
N LEU A 224 -13.29 -32.34 30.62
CA LEU A 224 -13.95 -31.18 31.22
C LEU A 224 -15.13 -31.64 32.07
N ASP A 225 -15.30 -31.01 33.24
CA ASP A 225 -16.54 -31.13 33.98
C ASP A 225 -17.70 -30.41 33.26
N GLU A 226 -18.93 -30.79 33.60
CA GLU A 226 -20.15 -30.23 32.99
C GLU A 226 -20.27 -28.70 33.16
N GLY A 227 -19.73 -28.15 34.26
CA GLY A 227 -19.71 -26.72 34.54
C GLY A 227 -18.74 -25.97 33.61
N THR A 228 -17.48 -26.42 33.54
CA THR A 228 -16.47 -25.85 32.63
C THR A 228 -16.86 -26.00 31.17
N ALA A 229 -17.36 -27.17 30.76
CA ALA A 229 -17.85 -27.39 29.40
C ALA A 229 -19.00 -26.41 29.05
N ARG A 230 -20.00 -26.28 29.93
CA ARG A 230 -21.11 -25.32 29.75
C ARG A 230 -20.63 -23.87 29.73
N ALA A 231 -19.68 -23.50 30.58
CA ALA A 231 -19.11 -22.15 30.64
C ALA A 231 -18.32 -21.78 29.37
N ARG A 232 -17.59 -22.74 28.77
CA ARG A 232 -16.92 -22.61 27.46
C ARG A 232 -17.89 -22.77 26.27
N GLY A 233 -19.18 -22.99 26.51
CA GLY A 233 -20.22 -23.14 25.49
C GLY A 233 -20.19 -24.46 24.73
N TYR A 234 -19.49 -25.47 25.25
CA TYR A 234 -19.31 -26.79 24.62
C TYR A 234 -20.58 -27.63 24.76
N THR A 235 -20.89 -28.38 23.70
CA THR A 235 -22.10 -29.19 23.60
C THR A 235 -21.76 -30.67 23.51
N LEU A 236 -22.42 -31.47 24.34
CA LEU A 236 -22.45 -32.92 24.30
C LEU A 236 -23.92 -33.34 24.17
N GLU A 237 -24.32 -33.83 23.01
CA GLU A 237 -25.72 -34.18 22.71
C GLU A 237 -25.85 -35.66 22.38
N VAL A 238 -26.51 -36.42 23.26
CA VAL A 238 -26.79 -37.84 23.08
C VAL A 238 -28.10 -38.01 22.32
N LYS A 239 -28.00 -38.23 21.01
CA LYS A 239 -29.12 -38.36 20.06
C LYS A 239 -29.43 -39.83 19.81
N GLY A 240 -30.05 -40.47 20.81
CA GLY A 240 -30.46 -41.88 20.75
C GLY A 240 -29.27 -42.85 20.78
N LEU A 241 -28.90 -43.35 19.60
CA LEU A 241 -27.72 -44.20 19.37
C LEU A 241 -26.46 -43.41 19.00
N MET A 242 -26.56 -42.11 18.73
CA MET A 242 -25.43 -41.25 18.37
C MET A 242 -25.05 -40.30 19.50
N VAL A 243 -23.77 -39.93 19.57
CA VAL A 243 -23.26 -38.86 20.44
C VAL A 243 -22.59 -37.81 19.57
N GLN A 244 -23.06 -36.57 19.66
CA GLN A 244 -22.50 -35.42 18.95
C GLN A 244 -21.76 -34.51 19.94
N MET A 245 -20.53 -34.17 19.61
CA MET A 245 -19.72 -33.16 20.29
C MET A 245 -19.71 -31.87 19.47
N GLY A 246 -19.65 -30.72 20.14
CA GLY A 246 -19.52 -29.43 19.48
C GLY A 246 -18.75 -28.38 20.27
N VAL A 247 -17.75 -27.77 19.62
CA VAL A 247 -16.90 -26.69 20.14
C VAL A 247 -17.15 -25.40 19.34
N PRO A 248 -17.53 -24.28 19.96
CA PRO A 248 -17.66 -22.99 19.26
C PRO A 248 -16.33 -22.53 18.63
N PHE A 249 -16.41 -21.85 17.49
CA PHE A 249 -15.25 -21.24 16.85
C PHE A 249 -14.52 -20.26 17.79
N GLY A 250 -13.20 -20.41 17.93
CA GLY A 250 -12.38 -19.50 18.71
C GLY A 250 -12.43 -19.70 20.24
N ALA A 251 -12.97 -20.83 20.72
CA ALA A 251 -13.05 -21.15 22.14
C ALA A 251 -11.74 -21.72 22.75
N GLU A 252 -11.72 -21.92 24.07
CA GLU A 252 -10.55 -22.25 24.87
C GLU A 252 -10.23 -23.77 24.88
N GLY A 253 -9.05 -24.15 24.38
CA GLY A 253 -8.67 -25.54 24.07
C GLY A 253 -8.73 -25.89 22.58
N GLY A 254 -8.84 -24.86 21.73
CA GLY A 254 -8.46 -24.89 20.33
C GLY A 254 -7.67 -23.63 19.99
N TYR A 255 -6.93 -23.66 18.88
CA TYR A 255 -5.91 -22.68 18.52
C TYR A 255 -6.05 -22.25 17.07
N ARG A 256 -5.49 -21.09 16.71
CA ARG A 256 -5.39 -20.67 15.30
C ARG A 256 -4.09 -21.19 14.69
N LYS A 257 -4.17 -21.63 13.44
CA LYS A 257 -3.02 -21.94 12.60
C LYS A 257 -3.08 -21.06 11.36
N SER A 258 -2.01 -20.29 11.17
CA SER A 258 -1.85 -19.33 10.08
C SER A 258 -0.77 -19.80 9.11
N LEU A 259 -0.92 -19.43 7.84
CA LEU A 259 0.04 -19.73 6.77
C LEU A 259 -0.12 -18.76 5.59
N VAL A 260 0.93 -18.59 4.79
CA VAL A 260 0.87 -17.97 3.47
C VAL A 260 0.68 -19.04 2.40
N THR A 261 -0.16 -18.78 1.40
CA THR A 261 -0.18 -19.58 0.17
C THR A 261 -0.57 -18.70 -1.00
N ASN A 262 0.26 -18.72 -2.06
CA ASN A 262 0.13 -17.87 -3.24
C ASN A 262 0.02 -16.38 -2.89
N ASN A 263 0.91 -15.90 -2.00
CA ASN A 263 0.95 -14.52 -1.50
C ASN A 263 -0.32 -14.05 -0.75
N ILE A 264 -1.17 -14.98 -0.27
CA ILE A 264 -2.36 -14.68 0.51
C ILE A 264 -2.24 -15.32 1.90
N TYR A 265 -2.45 -14.52 2.95
CA TYR A 265 -2.60 -15.01 4.32
C TYR A 265 -3.88 -15.82 4.46
N ARG A 266 -3.77 -16.98 5.12
CA ARG A 266 -4.87 -17.88 5.44
C ARG A 266 -4.79 -18.29 6.90
N GLU A 267 -5.91 -18.24 7.61
CA GLU A 267 -6.06 -18.81 8.95
C GLU A 267 -7.06 -19.97 8.95
N MET A 268 -6.90 -20.89 9.89
CA MET A 268 -7.93 -21.82 10.32
C MET A 268 -7.87 -21.98 11.84
N TYR A 269 -9.02 -22.24 12.48
CA TYR A 269 -9.09 -22.63 13.88
C TYR A 269 -9.17 -24.15 13.97
N VAL A 270 -8.40 -24.74 14.89
CA VAL A 270 -8.22 -26.18 15.07
C VAL A 270 -8.50 -26.54 16.52
N ALA A 271 -9.28 -27.59 16.77
CA ALA A 271 -9.58 -28.11 18.11
C ALA A 271 -9.25 -29.60 18.20
N PHE A 272 -8.56 -30.00 19.27
CA PHE A 272 -8.31 -31.40 19.62
C PHE A 272 -9.48 -31.91 20.48
N LEU A 273 -10.50 -32.50 19.86
CA LEU A 273 -11.63 -33.09 20.59
C LEU A 273 -11.21 -34.40 21.25
N PHE A 274 -11.64 -34.60 22.50
CA PHE A 274 -11.42 -35.82 23.27
C PHE A 274 -12.74 -36.35 23.81
N TYR A 275 -13.00 -37.64 23.60
CA TYR A 275 -14.19 -38.35 24.05
C TYR A 275 -13.78 -39.58 24.87
N GLU A 276 -14.46 -39.81 25.99
CA GLU A 276 -14.27 -41.00 26.80
C GLU A 276 -15.62 -41.60 27.18
N HIS A 277 -15.80 -42.90 26.91
CA HIS A 277 -16.99 -43.67 27.29
C HIS A 277 -16.59 -44.84 28.17
N VAL A 278 -17.05 -44.83 29.42
CA VAL A 278 -17.01 -45.99 30.31
C VAL A 278 -18.31 -46.76 30.16
N PHE A 279 -18.24 -48.02 29.75
CA PHE A 279 -19.39 -48.92 29.65
C PHE A 279 -19.04 -50.33 30.14
N SER A 280 -20.04 -51.10 30.53
CA SER A 280 -19.89 -52.47 31.00
C SER A 280 -20.63 -53.45 30.11
N HIS A 281 -19.98 -54.56 29.78
CA HIS A 281 -20.65 -55.76 29.28
C HIS A 281 -21.22 -56.52 30.46
N VAL A 282 -22.46 -56.99 30.36
CA VAL A 282 -23.14 -57.81 31.36
C VAL A 282 -23.34 -59.21 30.78
N TYR A 283 -22.59 -60.18 31.29
CA TYR A 283 -22.64 -61.57 30.81
C TYR A 283 -23.87 -62.31 31.37
N THR A 284 -24.17 -63.47 30.79
CA THR A 284 -25.31 -64.33 31.17
C THR A 284 -25.22 -64.89 32.58
N ASP A 285 -24.06 -64.87 33.22
CA ASP A 285 -23.85 -65.25 34.63
C ASP A 285 -23.98 -64.06 35.60
N GLY A 286 -24.24 -62.85 35.10
CA GLY A 286 -24.32 -61.62 35.87
C GLY A 286 -22.96 -60.96 36.18
N SER A 287 -21.84 -61.53 35.68
CA SER A 287 -20.54 -60.88 35.77
C SER A 287 -20.45 -59.67 34.82
N THR A 288 -19.59 -58.71 35.15
CA THR A 288 -19.42 -57.48 34.37
C THR A 288 -17.96 -57.16 34.06
N VAL A 289 -17.66 -56.88 32.80
CA VAL A 289 -16.35 -56.38 32.33
C VAL A 289 -16.51 -54.94 31.88
N GLU A 290 -15.76 -54.02 32.49
CA GLU A 290 -15.74 -52.61 32.12
C GLU A 290 -14.75 -52.36 30.98
N THR A 291 -15.26 -51.69 29.94
CA THR A 291 -14.49 -51.13 28.84
C THR A 291 -14.49 -49.61 28.97
N ARG A 292 -13.29 -49.02 29.02
CA ARG A 292 -13.09 -47.57 28.88
C ARG A 292 -12.57 -47.27 27.49
N HIS A 293 -13.37 -46.59 26.68
CA HIS A 293 -13.10 -46.30 25.28
C HIS A 293 -12.82 -44.82 25.09
N ARG A 294 -11.64 -44.49 24.54
CA ARG A 294 -11.16 -43.13 24.30
C ARG A 294 -10.98 -42.87 22.82
N LEU A 295 -11.59 -41.79 22.32
CA LEU A 295 -11.47 -41.34 20.94
C LEU A 295 -10.86 -39.93 20.94
N LEU A 296 -9.83 -39.70 20.12
CA LEU A 296 -9.22 -38.40 19.91
C LEU A 296 -9.42 -37.98 18.44
N ARG A 297 -9.86 -36.73 18.23
CA ARG A 297 -10.16 -36.22 16.89
C ARG A 297 -9.75 -34.75 16.74
N VAL A 298 -8.85 -34.47 15.82
CA VAL A 298 -8.67 -33.11 15.29
C VAL A 298 -9.87 -32.74 14.43
N VAL A 299 -10.43 -31.55 14.68
CA VAL A 299 -11.41 -30.91 13.80
C VAL A 299 -10.94 -29.48 13.54
N ASP A 300 -11.05 -29.03 12.29
CA ASP A 300 -10.66 -27.68 11.86
C ASP A 300 -11.79 -26.96 11.11
N THR A 301 -11.62 -25.64 10.97
CA THR A 301 -12.45 -24.81 10.09
C THR A 301 -11.83 -24.68 8.70
N PRO A 302 -12.62 -24.61 7.62
CA PRO A 302 -12.12 -24.27 6.28
C PRO A 302 -11.25 -23.00 6.28
N LEU A 303 -10.15 -23.02 5.51
CA LEU A 303 -9.16 -21.95 5.42
C LEU A 303 -9.79 -20.59 5.04
N LEU A 304 -9.75 -19.64 5.95
CA LEU A 304 -10.24 -18.27 5.79
C LEU A 304 -9.14 -17.36 5.24
N CYS A 305 -9.34 -16.83 4.03
CA CYS A 305 -8.45 -15.81 3.47
C CYS A 305 -8.66 -14.44 4.12
N ARG A 306 -7.58 -13.79 4.59
CA ARG A 306 -7.61 -12.37 4.96
C ARG A 306 -6.88 -11.57 3.89
N HIS A 307 -7.60 -10.67 3.23
CA HIS A 307 -7.03 -9.71 2.29
C HIS A 307 -6.85 -8.36 3.00
N PRO A 308 -5.62 -7.85 3.13
CA PRO A 308 -5.41 -6.46 3.50
C PRO A 308 -6.09 -5.52 2.50
N PHE A 309 -6.39 -4.30 2.94
CA PHE A 309 -6.85 -3.23 2.06
C PHE A 309 -6.16 -1.92 2.41
N THR A 310 -5.93 -1.08 1.42
CA THR A 310 -5.38 0.26 1.57
C THR A 310 -6.38 1.31 1.10
N VAL A 311 -6.46 2.42 1.83
CA VAL A 311 -7.27 3.60 1.48
C VAL A 311 -6.60 4.85 2.04
N ASP A 312 -6.70 5.99 1.35
CA ASP A 312 -6.39 7.28 1.97
C ASP A 312 -7.58 7.74 2.82
N VAL A 313 -7.33 8.06 4.09
CA VAL A 313 -8.41 8.42 5.04
C VAL A 313 -9.00 9.79 4.70
N ASP A 314 -8.17 10.71 4.24
CA ASP A 314 -8.57 12.11 4.02
C ASP A 314 -9.43 12.27 2.75
N ALA A 315 -9.48 11.26 1.87
CA ALA A 315 -10.37 11.17 0.71
C ALA A 315 -11.77 10.59 1.04
N LEU A 316 -12.01 10.08 2.26
CA LEU A 316 -13.27 9.44 2.64
C LEU A 316 -14.31 10.42 3.23
N PRO A 317 -15.59 10.36 2.82
CA PRO A 317 -16.65 11.13 3.48
C PRO A 317 -16.85 10.70 4.95
N PRO A 318 -17.07 11.63 5.91
CA PRO A 318 -17.19 13.08 5.74
C PRO A 318 -15.87 13.85 5.88
N TYR A 319 -14.73 13.17 5.96
CA TYR A 319 -13.41 13.74 6.27
C TYR A 319 -12.71 14.42 5.08
N HIS A 320 -13.30 14.37 3.88
CA HIS A 320 -12.84 15.06 2.67
C HIS A 320 -12.36 16.49 2.96
N LYS A 321 -11.03 16.67 3.03
CA LYS A 321 -10.42 17.97 3.38
C LYS A 321 -10.72 19.00 2.29
N THR A 322 -11.59 19.96 2.60
CA THR A 322 -11.79 21.15 1.75
C THR A 322 -10.68 22.19 1.90
N SER A 323 -9.70 21.95 2.79
CA SER A 323 -8.50 22.76 2.93
C SER A 323 -7.26 21.89 2.74
N PHE A 324 -6.47 22.19 1.70
CA PHE A 324 -5.17 21.57 1.39
C PHE A 324 -4.03 22.07 2.29
N GLU A 325 -4.31 22.64 3.47
CA GLU A 325 -3.28 23.19 4.37
C GLU A 325 -2.33 22.12 4.95
N GLU A 326 -2.68 20.84 4.85
CA GLU A 326 -1.81 19.70 5.12
C GLU A 326 -1.66 18.84 3.85
N HIS A 327 -0.65 19.14 3.02
CA HIS A 327 -0.37 18.44 1.75
C HIS A 327 0.23 17.04 1.97
N THR A 328 -0.56 16.09 2.50
CA THR A 328 -0.09 14.74 2.85
C THR A 328 -1.14 13.67 2.53
N PHE A 329 -0.72 12.54 1.95
CA PHE A 329 -1.50 11.31 2.00
C PHE A 329 -1.51 10.78 3.44
N ASN A 330 -2.66 10.33 3.94
CA ASN A 330 -2.89 9.82 5.29
C ASN A 330 -3.37 8.36 5.21
N VAL A 331 -2.50 7.49 4.69
CA VAL A 331 -2.87 6.17 4.19
C VAL A 331 -3.09 5.15 5.31
N TYR A 332 -4.26 4.52 5.32
CA TYR A 332 -4.64 3.44 6.24
C TYR A 332 -4.57 2.07 5.54
N LEU A 333 -3.74 1.18 6.09
CA LEU A 333 -3.63 -0.24 5.74
C LEU A 333 -4.41 -1.08 6.76
N GLY A 334 -5.57 -1.61 6.36
CA GLY A 334 -6.53 -2.31 7.21
C GLY A 334 -6.58 -3.83 7.05
N ASN A 335 -7.39 -4.46 7.93
CA ASN A 335 -7.64 -5.91 7.98
C ASN A 335 -6.37 -6.77 8.21
N ILE A 336 -5.41 -6.29 9.00
CA ILE A 336 -4.20 -7.04 9.34
C ILE A 336 -4.49 -8.01 10.50
N PRO A 337 -4.23 -9.33 10.35
CA PRO A 337 -4.43 -10.33 11.39
C PRO A 337 -3.58 -10.09 12.65
N HIS A 338 -4.03 -10.61 13.80
CA HIS A 338 -3.41 -10.39 15.12
C HIS A 338 -1.91 -10.76 15.21
N ASP A 339 -1.55 -11.79 14.47
CA ASP A 339 -0.28 -12.51 14.37
C ASP A 339 0.61 -11.98 13.23
N VAL A 340 0.18 -10.97 12.48
CA VAL A 340 0.95 -10.39 11.38
C VAL A 340 1.65 -9.10 11.82
N ALA A 341 2.87 -8.87 11.35
CA ALA A 341 3.56 -7.59 11.47
C ALA A 341 3.80 -6.97 10.09
N LEU A 342 3.68 -5.64 10.00
CA LEU A 342 4.30 -4.86 8.92
C LEU A 342 5.81 -4.78 9.19
N MET A 343 6.61 -5.30 8.26
CA MET A 343 8.07 -5.34 8.36
C MET A 343 8.71 -4.16 7.61
N GLY A 344 8.11 -3.72 6.51
CA GLY A 344 8.58 -2.59 5.72
C GLY A 344 7.60 -2.14 4.64
N VAL A 345 7.90 -0.98 4.07
CA VAL A 345 7.10 -0.33 3.04
C VAL A 345 8.02 0.11 1.90
N LYS A 346 7.54 -0.05 0.66
CA LYS A 346 8.15 0.53 -0.54
C LYS A 346 7.15 1.51 -1.16
N LEU A 347 7.56 2.76 -1.29
CA LEU A 347 6.81 3.86 -1.91
C LEU A 347 7.49 4.18 -3.25
N ASN A 348 6.84 3.82 -4.37
CA ASN A 348 7.44 3.81 -5.70
C ASN A 348 8.84 3.14 -5.70
N GLU A 349 9.94 3.88 -5.83
CA GLU A 349 11.31 3.31 -5.80
C GLU A 349 11.93 3.20 -4.41
N LYS A 350 11.46 3.98 -3.42
CA LYS A 350 12.08 4.11 -2.09
C LYS A 350 11.54 3.05 -1.12
N GLN A 351 12.39 2.16 -0.62
CA GLN A 351 12.04 1.09 0.32
C GLN A 351 12.73 1.28 1.67
N PHE A 352 12.00 1.06 2.76
CA PHE A 352 12.45 1.22 4.15
C PHE A 352 11.72 0.22 5.06
N SER A 353 12.32 -0.13 6.21
CA SER A 353 11.64 -0.93 7.23
C SER A 353 10.75 -0.06 8.13
N VAL A 354 9.96 -0.67 9.02
CA VAL A 354 9.16 0.09 10.00
C VAL A 354 10.02 0.77 11.07
N SER A 355 11.22 0.27 11.40
CA SER A 355 12.14 0.98 12.32
C SER A 355 12.75 2.23 11.67
N ASP A 356 13.13 2.12 10.39
CA ASP A 356 13.94 3.14 9.72
C ASP A 356 13.06 4.24 9.11
N ALA A 357 11.73 4.07 9.13
CA ALA A 357 10.74 4.99 8.57
C ALA A 357 10.94 6.43 9.04
N ALA A 358 11.25 6.63 10.33
CA ALA A 358 11.47 7.96 10.92
C ALA A 358 12.72 8.66 10.35
N GLU A 359 13.82 7.92 10.12
CA GLU A 359 15.03 8.45 9.47
C GLU A 359 14.76 8.83 8.01
N HIS A 360 13.84 8.13 7.36
CA HIS A 360 13.41 8.37 5.99
C HIS A 360 12.34 9.49 5.85
N GLY A 361 11.90 10.09 6.96
CA GLY A 361 10.94 11.19 7.01
C GLY A 361 9.47 10.78 7.21
N TYR A 362 9.18 9.50 7.43
CA TYR A 362 7.81 8.95 7.48
C TYR A 362 7.35 8.63 8.89
N THR A 363 6.08 8.96 9.17
CA THR A 363 5.40 8.52 10.39
C THR A 363 4.56 7.30 10.09
N ILE A 364 4.84 6.19 10.77
CA ILE A 364 4.00 4.98 10.81
C ILE A 364 3.44 4.81 12.21
N SER A 365 2.12 4.60 12.35
CA SER A 365 1.47 4.22 13.60
C SER A 365 0.70 2.91 13.46
N LYS A 366 0.57 2.14 14.54
CA LYS A 366 -0.24 0.91 14.61
C LYS A 366 -1.53 1.19 15.39
N ILE A 367 -2.66 0.80 14.82
CA ILE A 367 -4.00 0.93 15.41
C ILE A 367 -4.51 -0.48 15.72
N VAL A 368 -4.86 -0.78 16.97
CA VAL A 368 -5.41 -2.07 17.38
C VAL A 368 -6.92 -1.99 17.52
N HIS A 369 -7.65 -2.93 16.93
CA HIS A 369 -9.11 -2.98 16.96
C HIS A 369 -9.64 -3.95 18.03
N ALA A 370 -10.86 -3.71 18.51
CA ALA A 370 -11.50 -4.55 19.54
C ALA A 370 -11.76 -6.02 19.12
N ASN A 371 -11.66 -6.34 17.83
CA ASN A 371 -11.78 -7.70 17.31
C ASN A 371 -10.42 -8.45 17.20
N GLY A 372 -9.34 -7.89 17.74
CA GLY A 372 -7.99 -8.46 17.71
C GLY A 372 -7.20 -8.22 16.41
N THR A 373 -7.86 -7.79 15.32
CA THR A 373 -7.15 -7.30 14.14
C THR A 373 -6.50 -5.95 14.42
N HIS A 374 -5.57 -5.54 13.57
CA HIS A 374 -5.00 -4.21 13.62
C HIS A 374 -4.88 -3.60 12.22
N ALA A 375 -4.42 -2.36 12.19
CA ALA A 375 -4.13 -1.58 11.00
C ALA A 375 -2.85 -0.77 11.21
N TYR A 376 -2.34 -0.22 10.12
CA TYR A 376 -1.24 0.74 10.14
C TYR A 376 -1.68 2.04 9.44
N THR A 377 -1.22 3.19 9.93
CA THR A 377 -1.42 4.49 9.26
C THR A 377 -0.08 5.11 8.94
N ILE A 378 0.08 5.57 7.69
CA ILE A 378 1.34 6.02 7.10
C ILE A 378 1.12 7.39 6.48
N ARG A 379 1.91 8.38 6.89
CA ARG A 379 1.82 9.76 6.36
C ARG A 379 2.96 10.08 5.40
N VAL A 380 2.62 10.59 4.22
CA VAL A 380 3.56 10.91 3.14
C VAL A 380 3.23 12.30 2.55
N PRO A 381 4.15 13.28 2.62
CA PRO A 381 3.97 14.60 1.99
C PRO A 381 3.88 14.53 0.46
N PHE A 382 3.08 15.39 -0.16
CA PHE A 382 2.95 15.49 -1.62
C PHE A 382 4.21 16.01 -2.32
N ASP A 383 5.06 16.74 -1.59
CA ASP A 383 6.38 17.20 -2.06
C ASP A 383 7.47 16.12 -1.94
N ASP A 384 7.16 14.93 -1.38
CA ASP A 384 8.08 13.81 -1.41
C ASP A 384 8.32 13.33 -2.85
N LYS A 385 9.56 12.93 -3.16
CA LYS A 385 9.95 12.38 -4.47
C LYS A 385 9.21 11.08 -4.80
N ALA A 386 8.70 10.36 -3.80
CA ALA A 386 7.87 9.18 -3.98
C ALA A 386 6.44 9.52 -4.46
N VAL A 387 5.96 10.76 -4.33
CA VAL A 387 4.64 11.17 -4.83
C VAL A 387 4.77 11.73 -6.24
N HIS A 388 4.12 11.08 -7.21
CA HIS A 388 4.00 11.60 -8.57
C HIS A 388 2.96 12.74 -8.63
N ARG A 389 3.19 13.73 -9.50
CA ARG A 389 2.32 14.90 -9.72
C ARG A 389 2.17 15.07 -11.22
N THR A 390 0.94 15.17 -11.71
CA THR A 390 0.62 15.37 -13.13
C THR A 390 -0.44 16.47 -13.24
N TYR A 391 -0.23 17.44 -14.13
CA TYR A 391 -1.27 18.39 -14.50
C TYR A 391 -2.16 17.76 -15.57
N LEU A 392 -3.48 17.74 -15.38
CA LEU A 392 -4.45 17.11 -16.29
C LEU A 392 -5.13 18.11 -17.23
N GLY A 393 -4.77 19.40 -17.15
CA GLY A 393 -5.50 20.50 -17.79
C GLY A 393 -6.55 21.13 -16.88
N GLU A 394 -7.21 22.17 -17.37
CA GLU A 394 -8.40 22.83 -16.77
C GLU A 394 -8.33 23.16 -15.26
N GLY A 395 -7.11 23.37 -14.74
CA GLY A 395 -6.89 23.70 -13.33
C GLY A 395 -6.88 22.50 -12.37
N LEU A 396 -6.70 21.28 -12.90
CA LEU A 396 -6.70 20.02 -12.18
C LEU A 396 -5.29 19.42 -12.11
N PHE A 397 -4.78 19.22 -10.89
CA PHE A 397 -3.62 18.37 -10.62
C PHE A 397 -4.05 17.02 -10.06
N GLN A 398 -3.36 15.97 -10.44
CA GLN A 398 -3.44 14.66 -9.80
C GLN A 398 -2.12 14.37 -9.07
N TYR A 399 -2.25 13.93 -7.82
CA TYR A 399 -1.16 13.37 -7.03
C TYR A 399 -1.39 11.86 -6.92
N SER A 400 -0.34 11.04 -7.04
CA SER A 400 -0.46 9.58 -6.92
C SER A 400 0.81 8.91 -6.42
N MET A 401 0.65 7.77 -5.74
CA MET A 401 1.75 7.01 -5.13
C MET A 401 1.41 5.52 -5.09
N ASP A 402 2.27 4.67 -5.68
CA ASP A 402 2.15 3.22 -5.54
C ASP A 402 2.90 2.73 -4.30
N MET A 403 2.32 1.74 -3.63
CA MET A 403 2.76 1.24 -2.33
C MET A 403 2.85 -0.29 -2.37
N ASN A 404 3.97 -0.85 -1.91
CA ASN A 404 4.11 -2.27 -1.63
C ASN A 404 4.46 -2.48 -0.15
N TYR A 405 3.66 -3.26 0.57
CA TYR A 405 3.84 -3.55 1.98
C TYR A 405 4.39 -4.96 2.16
N THR A 406 5.50 -5.09 2.88
CA THR A 406 6.03 -6.39 3.32
C THR A 406 5.39 -6.73 4.66
N LEU A 407 4.44 -7.67 4.65
CA LEU A 407 3.78 -8.23 5.82
C LEU A 407 4.43 -9.59 6.15
N SER A 408 4.45 -9.97 7.43
CA SER A 408 5.01 -11.27 7.87
C SER A 408 4.20 -11.88 9.00
N ILE A 409 3.98 -13.20 8.96
CA ILE A 409 3.37 -13.96 10.05
C ILE A 409 4.42 -14.15 11.15
N MET A 410 4.16 -13.61 12.34
CA MET A 410 5.10 -13.63 13.45
C MET A 410 4.71 -14.68 14.51
N PRO A 411 5.67 -15.45 15.04
CA PRO A 411 7.12 -15.41 14.80
C PRO A 411 7.60 -16.53 13.85
N GLN A 412 6.79 -16.93 12.87
CA GLN A 412 7.15 -17.89 11.82
C GLN A 412 8.04 -17.25 10.74
N GLU A 413 8.00 -15.91 10.63
CA GLU A 413 8.70 -15.07 9.65
C GLU A 413 8.29 -15.37 8.18
N GLU A 414 7.10 -15.95 7.99
CA GLU A 414 6.54 -16.23 6.67
C GLU A 414 5.94 -14.95 6.04
N ALA A 415 6.62 -14.41 5.03
CA ALA A 415 6.31 -13.13 4.43
C ALA A 415 5.30 -13.19 3.27
N TYR A 416 4.49 -12.13 3.13
CA TYR A 416 3.62 -11.88 1.99
C TYR A 416 3.49 -10.37 1.70
N TYR A 417 3.04 -10.03 0.50
CA TYR A 417 3.06 -8.68 -0.03
C TYR A 417 1.66 -8.15 -0.35
N HIS A 418 1.37 -6.90 0.02
CA HIS A 418 0.16 -6.20 -0.44
C HIS A 418 0.57 -5.03 -1.34
N LEU A 419 -0.02 -4.97 -2.55
CA LEU A 419 0.16 -3.89 -3.50
C LEU A 419 -1.07 -2.99 -3.50
N ALA A 420 -0.84 -1.68 -3.46
CA ALA A 420 -1.88 -0.65 -3.48
C ALA A 420 -1.39 0.59 -4.23
N SER A 421 -2.33 1.46 -4.59
CA SER A 421 -2.06 2.80 -5.10
C SER A 421 -3.03 3.78 -4.45
N VAL A 422 -2.55 4.97 -4.08
CA VAL A 422 -3.39 6.08 -3.59
C VAL A 422 -3.28 7.26 -4.55
N MET A 423 -4.39 7.99 -4.69
CA MET A 423 -4.54 9.07 -5.66
C MET A 423 -5.48 10.13 -5.10
N GLU A 424 -5.10 11.40 -5.23
CA GLU A 424 -5.89 12.56 -4.80
C GLU A 424 -5.85 13.64 -5.89
N GLN A 425 -6.93 14.40 -6.06
CA GLN A 425 -7.05 15.41 -7.12
C GLN A 425 -7.28 16.83 -6.57
N LEU A 426 -6.37 17.74 -6.90
CA LEU A 426 -6.37 19.15 -6.51
C LEU A 426 -6.97 20.00 -7.64
N SER A 427 -8.18 20.53 -7.40
CA SER A 427 -8.90 21.44 -8.30
C SER A 427 -8.59 22.92 -8.03
N ASN A 428 -8.92 23.79 -9.00
CA ASN A 428 -8.69 25.25 -8.97
C ASN A 428 -7.21 25.68 -8.99
N ALA A 429 -6.31 24.77 -9.34
CA ALA A 429 -4.90 25.02 -9.52
C ALA A 429 -4.63 25.46 -10.98
N PHE A 430 -5.06 26.66 -11.33
CA PHE A 430 -4.79 27.26 -12.65
C PHE A 430 -3.40 27.90 -12.70
N PRO A 431 -2.71 27.88 -13.86
CA PRO A 431 -1.48 28.64 -14.07
C PRO A 431 -1.74 30.16 -14.00
N PRO A 432 -0.72 30.98 -13.66
CA PRO A 432 -0.84 32.43 -13.65
C PRO A 432 -1.28 32.97 -15.02
N GLU A 433 -2.21 33.93 -15.00
CA GLU A 433 -2.65 34.61 -16.22
C GLU A 433 -1.58 35.63 -16.65
N LEU A 434 -1.04 35.44 -17.85
CA LEU A 434 0.05 36.24 -18.42
C LEU A 434 -0.52 37.26 -19.42
N LYS A 435 -0.31 38.56 -19.21
CA LYS A 435 -0.84 39.63 -20.09
C LYS A 435 0.25 40.61 -20.48
N GLY A 436 0.66 40.58 -21.75
CA GLY A 436 1.63 41.53 -22.32
C GLY A 436 0.97 42.80 -22.87
N VAL A 437 1.52 43.95 -22.53
CA VAL A 437 1.05 45.29 -22.90
C VAL A 437 2.19 46.08 -23.57
N CYS A 438 1.90 46.66 -24.74
CA CYS A 438 2.87 47.47 -25.48
C CYS A 438 3.03 48.87 -24.86
N THR A 439 4.25 49.25 -24.51
CA THR A 439 4.57 50.61 -24.06
C THR A 439 5.42 51.35 -25.10
N ARG A 440 5.80 52.61 -24.84
CA ARG A 440 6.82 53.30 -25.65
C ARG A 440 8.23 52.74 -25.39
N GLY A 441 8.47 52.21 -24.20
CA GLY A 441 9.78 51.75 -23.71
C GLY A 441 10.12 50.31 -24.10
N GLY A 442 9.12 49.46 -24.31
CA GLY A 442 9.26 48.04 -24.58
C GLY A 442 7.91 47.32 -24.43
N ILE A 443 7.93 46.13 -23.85
CA ILE A 443 6.74 45.34 -23.49
C ILE A 443 6.72 45.19 -21.96
N VAL A 444 5.54 45.29 -21.36
CA VAL A 444 5.34 45.02 -19.93
C VAL A 444 4.40 43.83 -19.82
N PHE A 445 4.76 42.81 -19.06
CA PHE A 445 3.92 41.65 -18.77
C PHE A 445 3.42 41.73 -17.34
N ASP A 446 2.10 41.87 -17.18
CA ASP A 446 1.43 41.73 -15.89
C ASP A 446 1.03 40.26 -15.71
N MET A 447 1.44 39.68 -14.59
CA MET A 447 1.26 38.26 -14.28
C MET A 447 0.52 38.14 -12.96
N THR A 448 -0.75 37.74 -13.02
CA THR A 448 -1.61 37.65 -11.83
C THR A 448 -1.30 36.35 -11.09
N GLN A 449 -0.82 36.45 -9.85
CA GLN A 449 -0.42 35.27 -9.07
C GLN A 449 -1.66 34.52 -8.54
N PRO A 450 -1.85 33.23 -8.88
CA PRO A 450 -2.96 32.43 -8.37
C PRO A 450 -2.69 32.01 -6.91
N ARG A 451 -3.76 31.65 -6.17
CA ARG A 451 -3.66 31.18 -4.76
C ARG A 451 -2.65 30.04 -4.57
N LEU A 452 -2.47 29.21 -5.60
CA LEU A 452 -1.57 28.05 -5.61
C LEU A 452 -0.30 28.33 -6.46
N GLY A 453 0.20 29.57 -6.45
CA GLY A 453 1.32 30.04 -7.27
C GLY A 453 2.62 29.23 -7.15
N TYR A 454 2.85 28.53 -6.04
CA TYR A 454 4.02 27.67 -5.83
C TYR A 454 4.05 26.40 -6.73
N LEU A 455 2.92 26.06 -7.36
CA LEU A 455 2.85 25.00 -8.38
C LEU A 455 3.47 25.45 -9.72
N TRP A 456 3.77 26.75 -9.86
CA TRP A 456 4.09 27.39 -11.12
C TRP A 456 5.41 28.16 -11.10
N GLU A 457 6.19 27.98 -12.14
CA GLU A 457 7.37 28.78 -12.46
C GLU A 457 7.08 29.68 -13.68
N ILE A 458 7.72 30.85 -13.76
CA ILE A 458 7.74 31.72 -14.95
C ILE A 458 9.13 31.68 -15.57
N GLY A 459 9.22 31.69 -16.90
CA GLY A 459 10.51 31.75 -17.60
C GLY A 459 10.49 32.46 -18.95
N VAL A 460 11.67 32.56 -19.55
CA VAL A 460 11.95 33.18 -20.86
C VAL A 460 12.86 32.25 -21.68
N GLY A 461 12.41 31.81 -22.86
CA GLY A 461 13.15 30.82 -23.65
C GLY A 461 13.24 29.47 -22.94
N HIS A 462 14.45 29.06 -22.54
CA HIS A 462 14.63 27.87 -21.69
C HIS A 462 14.79 28.20 -20.20
N ASP A 463 15.03 29.47 -19.85
CA ASP A 463 15.55 29.88 -18.55
C ASP A 463 14.44 30.32 -17.57
N PRO A 464 14.49 29.94 -16.29
CA PRO A 464 13.55 30.43 -15.27
C PRO A 464 13.82 31.90 -14.93
N LEU A 465 12.76 32.66 -14.61
CA LEU A 465 12.82 34.11 -14.38
C LEU A 465 13.37 34.46 -12.98
N THR A 466 14.65 34.16 -12.74
CA THR A 466 15.34 34.48 -11.49
C THR A 466 15.80 35.96 -11.45
N PRO A 467 16.06 36.54 -10.26
CA PRO A 467 16.61 37.89 -10.14
C PRO A 467 17.94 38.09 -10.88
N GLU A 468 18.76 37.03 -10.96
CA GLU A 468 20.05 37.03 -11.66
C GLU A 468 19.84 37.11 -13.18
N LEU A 469 18.90 36.33 -13.74
CA LEU A 469 18.55 36.39 -15.16
C LEU A 469 17.97 37.75 -15.55
N VAL A 470 17.12 38.32 -14.69
CA VAL A 470 16.54 39.65 -14.84
C VAL A 470 17.64 40.72 -14.92
N ALA A 471 18.64 40.65 -14.04
CA ALA A 471 19.78 41.57 -14.05
C ALA A 471 20.71 41.35 -15.26
N GLU A 472 21.01 40.10 -15.63
CA GLU A 472 21.87 39.75 -16.77
C GLU A 472 21.29 40.25 -18.10
N ARG A 473 19.97 40.05 -18.32
CA ARG A 473 19.31 40.37 -19.59
C ARG A 473 18.74 41.80 -19.66
N GLY A 474 18.87 42.57 -18.58
CA GLY A 474 18.44 43.97 -18.51
C GLY A 474 16.93 44.15 -18.38
N TYR A 475 16.23 43.19 -17.79
CA TYR A 475 14.81 43.27 -17.49
C TYR A 475 14.56 44.00 -16.15
N ASN A 476 13.34 44.49 -15.94
CA ASN A 476 12.90 45.08 -14.67
C ASN A 476 11.75 44.24 -14.10
N LEU A 477 12.00 43.50 -13.02
CA LEU A 477 10.95 42.74 -12.31
C LEU A 477 10.44 43.52 -11.10
N ARG A 478 9.12 43.63 -10.95
CA ARG A 478 8.44 44.24 -9.80
C ARG A 478 7.40 43.29 -9.23
N ASN A 479 7.23 43.27 -7.92
CA ASN A 479 6.22 42.47 -7.23
C ASN A 479 5.30 43.40 -6.42
N GLU A 480 4.06 43.57 -6.90
CA GLU A 480 3.05 44.45 -6.31
C GLU A 480 1.90 43.60 -5.74
N SER A 481 2.23 42.93 -4.61
CA SER A 481 1.37 42.06 -3.76
C SER A 481 0.75 40.82 -4.41
N HIS A 482 -0.03 40.98 -5.48
CA HIS A 482 -0.69 39.90 -6.22
C HIS A 482 -0.41 39.93 -7.72
N ILE A 483 0.24 41.00 -8.20
CA ILE A 483 0.67 41.14 -9.59
C ILE A 483 2.20 41.17 -9.60
N LEU A 484 2.79 40.25 -10.35
CA LEU A 484 4.20 40.29 -10.70
C LEU A 484 4.30 40.96 -12.07
N THR A 485 4.98 42.09 -12.16
CA THR A 485 5.10 42.87 -13.40
C THR A 485 6.54 42.78 -13.91
N LEU A 486 6.71 42.20 -15.10
CA LEU A 486 7.97 42.13 -15.83
C LEU A 486 7.98 43.20 -16.93
N GLU A 487 8.68 44.30 -16.69
CA GLU A 487 9.02 45.26 -17.74
C GLU A 487 10.25 44.76 -18.52
N VAL A 488 10.11 44.68 -19.83
CA VAL A 488 11.14 44.19 -20.77
C VAL A 488 11.52 45.34 -21.71
N PRO A 489 12.56 46.14 -21.37
CA PRO A 489 12.99 47.28 -22.18
C PRO A 489 13.35 46.88 -23.62
N LEU A 490 12.99 47.71 -24.59
CA LEU A 490 13.30 47.48 -26.00
C LEU A 490 14.83 47.38 -26.21
N PHE A 491 15.26 46.41 -27.03
CA PHE A 491 16.67 46.04 -27.31
C PHE A 491 17.37 45.21 -26.23
N THR A 492 16.63 44.65 -25.27
CA THR A 492 17.13 43.58 -24.38
C THR A 492 17.21 42.22 -25.09
N VAL A 493 17.89 41.26 -24.45
CA VAL A 493 18.00 39.87 -24.92
C VAL A 493 16.61 39.20 -24.90
N GLY A 494 16.32 38.36 -25.89
CA GLY A 494 15.06 37.60 -25.98
C GLY A 494 13.99 38.20 -26.90
N TYR A 495 14.17 39.43 -27.38
CA TYR A 495 13.32 39.97 -28.44
C TYR A 495 13.59 39.33 -29.80
N THR A 496 12.51 39.01 -30.53
CA THR A 496 12.52 38.78 -31.99
C THR A 496 12.00 40.03 -32.70
N TYR A 497 12.55 40.36 -33.88
CA TYR A 497 12.20 41.58 -34.62
C TYR A 497 11.74 41.30 -36.06
N GLU A 498 10.62 41.92 -36.46
CA GLU A 498 9.93 41.65 -37.74
C GLU A 498 9.52 42.95 -38.48
N ASP A 499 9.19 42.81 -39.77
CA ASP A 499 8.73 43.87 -40.69
C ASP A 499 9.55 45.17 -40.67
N ILE A 500 10.87 45.05 -40.43
CA ILE A 500 11.76 46.18 -40.21
C ILE A 500 11.81 47.09 -41.44
N ASN A 501 11.29 48.30 -41.30
CA ASN A 501 11.25 49.31 -42.35
C ASN A 501 11.50 50.72 -41.81
N LEU A 502 11.51 51.72 -42.69
CA LEU A 502 11.86 53.10 -42.37
C LEU A 502 10.90 53.78 -41.38
N ARG A 503 9.64 53.33 -41.32
CA ARG A 503 8.57 53.91 -40.50
C ARG A 503 8.33 53.16 -39.19
N HIS A 504 8.51 51.84 -39.19
CA HIS A 504 8.25 50.98 -38.05
C HIS A 504 8.96 49.63 -38.14
N PHE A 505 8.90 48.88 -37.04
CA PHE A 505 9.19 47.46 -36.96
C PHE A 505 8.30 46.85 -35.87
N TYR A 506 8.15 45.53 -35.84
CA TYR A 506 7.56 44.83 -34.69
C TYR A 506 8.65 44.25 -33.82
N GLY A 507 8.47 44.33 -32.50
CA GLY A 507 9.20 43.53 -31.52
C GLY A 507 8.26 42.50 -30.92
N ILE A 508 8.69 41.24 -30.88
CA ILE A 508 8.00 40.12 -30.24
C ILE A 508 8.82 39.70 -29.03
N PHE A 509 8.16 39.46 -27.91
CA PHE A 509 8.74 38.80 -26.74
C PHE A 509 7.76 37.74 -26.24
N GLU A 510 8.27 36.60 -25.76
CA GLU A 510 7.47 35.49 -25.25
C GLU A 510 7.91 35.11 -23.83
N ILE A 511 6.92 34.97 -22.95
CA ILE A 511 7.07 34.38 -21.61
C ILE A 511 6.18 33.15 -21.51
N HIS A 512 6.51 32.25 -20.59
CA HIS A 512 5.74 31.03 -20.34
C HIS A 512 5.60 30.74 -18.85
N SER A 513 4.59 29.96 -18.51
CA SER A 513 4.47 29.32 -17.19
C SER A 513 4.66 27.80 -17.30
N ARG A 514 5.38 27.24 -16.34
CA ARG A 514 5.75 25.83 -16.23
C ARG A 514 5.30 25.24 -14.91
N ASP A 515 5.03 23.93 -14.88
CA ASP A 515 4.95 23.19 -13.62
C ASP A 515 6.29 23.28 -12.87
N SER A 516 6.26 23.67 -11.59
CA SER A 516 7.44 23.98 -10.77
C SER A 516 8.35 22.79 -10.42
N ARG A 517 8.02 21.56 -10.85
CA ARG A 517 8.71 20.33 -10.46
C ARG A 517 9.12 19.46 -11.66
N THR A 518 8.42 19.58 -12.79
CA THR A 518 8.73 18.91 -14.07
C THR A 518 9.31 19.88 -15.11
N SER A 519 9.19 21.19 -14.89
CA SER A 519 9.54 22.27 -15.83
C SER A 519 8.79 22.21 -17.17
N GLU A 520 7.70 21.44 -17.26
CA GLU A 520 6.86 21.33 -18.46
C GLU A 520 6.04 22.60 -18.68
N ILE A 521 6.09 23.18 -19.89
CA ILE A 521 5.38 24.41 -20.25
C ILE A 521 3.89 24.14 -20.39
N GLN A 522 3.07 24.80 -19.57
CA GLN A 522 1.60 24.67 -19.59
C GLN A 522 0.92 25.86 -20.28
N THR A 523 1.53 27.06 -20.23
CA THR A 523 1.05 28.24 -20.97
C THR A 523 2.23 29.04 -21.53
N ALA A 524 2.04 29.66 -22.69
CA ALA A 524 2.98 30.59 -23.30
C ALA A 524 2.23 31.84 -23.80
N THR A 525 2.89 32.99 -23.85
CA THR A 525 2.28 34.27 -24.24
C THR A 525 3.29 35.13 -24.99
N ALA A 526 3.24 35.04 -26.33
CA ALA A 526 3.97 35.91 -27.23
C ALA A 526 3.21 37.24 -27.45
N THR A 527 3.87 38.37 -27.21
CA THR A 527 3.29 39.70 -27.38
C THR A 527 4.01 40.45 -28.51
N ARG A 528 3.28 40.84 -29.56
CA ARG A 528 3.80 41.50 -30.77
C ARG A 528 3.47 42.98 -30.78
N CYS A 529 4.47 43.83 -30.53
CA CYS A 529 4.29 45.28 -30.38
C CYS A 529 4.89 46.08 -31.53
N LEU A 530 4.16 47.10 -31.99
CA LEU A 530 4.55 47.99 -33.09
C LEU A 530 5.39 49.16 -32.57
N PHE A 531 6.67 49.20 -32.91
CA PHE A 531 7.58 50.28 -32.50
C PHE A 531 7.87 51.24 -33.65
N ARG A 532 7.93 52.53 -33.33
CA ARG A 532 8.36 53.61 -34.23
C ARG A 532 9.51 54.35 -33.56
N ARG A 533 10.71 54.26 -34.14
CA ARG A 533 11.94 54.90 -33.65
C ARG A 533 12.67 55.56 -34.82
N ASP A 534 13.57 56.48 -34.50
CA ASP A 534 14.39 57.20 -35.49
C ASP A 534 15.76 56.54 -35.70
N GLN A 535 16.12 55.62 -34.79
CA GLN A 535 17.30 54.78 -34.83
C GLN A 535 16.94 53.36 -34.34
N LEU A 536 17.59 52.35 -34.93
CA LEU A 536 17.51 50.93 -34.59
C LEU A 536 18.87 50.31 -34.93
N ILE A 537 19.39 49.44 -34.08
CA ILE A 537 20.47 48.53 -34.43
C ILE A 537 20.16 47.15 -33.86
N ILE A 538 20.20 46.13 -34.72
CA ILE A 538 19.96 44.72 -34.38
C ILE A 538 21.19 43.92 -34.81
N CYS A 539 21.67 43.07 -33.90
CA CYS A 539 22.85 42.24 -34.04
C CYS A 539 22.43 40.77 -33.92
N SER A 540 22.06 40.15 -35.04
CA SER A 540 21.45 38.81 -35.05
C SER A 540 22.45 37.67 -34.78
N THR A 541 21.93 36.58 -34.21
CA THR A 541 22.66 35.30 -33.98
C THR A 541 23.30 34.73 -35.25
N ASP A 542 22.68 34.96 -36.41
CA ASP A 542 23.14 34.51 -37.73
C ASP A 542 24.18 35.45 -38.38
N GLY A 543 24.58 36.52 -37.69
CA GLY A 543 25.64 37.41 -38.15
C GLY A 543 25.20 38.42 -39.22
N ILE A 544 23.95 38.85 -39.19
CA ILE A 544 23.44 40.01 -39.92
C ILE A 544 23.33 41.20 -38.94
N MET A 545 23.89 42.34 -39.35
CA MET A 545 23.69 43.64 -38.71
C MET A 545 22.64 44.43 -39.49
N THR A 546 21.58 44.85 -38.81
CA THR A 546 20.52 45.69 -39.38
C THR A 546 20.49 47.03 -38.66
N VAL A 547 20.62 48.13 -39.40
CA VAL A 547 20.72 49.50 -38.85
C VAL A 547 19.73 50.43 -39.54
N LEU A 548 18.75 50.94 -38.79
CA LEU A 548 17.96 52.12 -39.19
C LEU A 548 18.59 53.37 -38.55
N THR A 549 18.79 54.44 -39.32
CA THR A 549 19.23 55.72 -38.76
C THR A 549 18.79 56.91 -39.62
N SER A 550 18.90 58.10 -39.05
CA SER A 550 18.49 59.38 -39.63
C SER A 550 19.70 60.17 -40.14
N THR A 551 19.60 60.74 -41.35
CA THR A 551 20.60 61.64 -41.94
C THR A 551 20.30 63.13 -41.66
N LYS A 552 19.20 63.43 -40.94
CA LYS A 552 18.82 64.78 -40.49
C LYS A 552 19.66 65.42 -39.35
N PRO A 553 20.44 64.73 -38.49
CA PRO A 553 21.14 65.40 -37.39
C PRO A 553 22.37 66.22 -37.83
N THR A 554 22.61 66.38 -39.14
CA THR A 554 23.68 67.22 -39.70
C THR A 554 23.13 68.42 -40.47
N TRP A 555 23.89 69.52 -40.45
CA TRP A 555 23.60 70.72 -41.25
C TRP A 555 24.78 71.03 -42.20
N PRO A 556 24.59 71.04 -43.52
CA PRO A 556 23.35 70.70 -44.25
C PRO A 556 22.96 69.22 -44.08
N ALA A 557 21.68 68.92 -44.34
CA ALA A 557 21.17 67.55 -44.31
C ALA A 557 21.83 66.69 -45.39
N VAL A 558 22.16 65.45 -45.05
CA VAL A 558 22.86 64.52 -45.94
C VAL A 558 21.87 63.72 -46.76
N ASN A 559 22.07 63.70 -48.08
CA ASN A 559 21.26 62.92 -49.02
C ASN A 559 21.40 61.41 -48.72
N PRO A 560 20.31 60.70 -48.37
CA PRO A 560 20.36 59.27 -48.08
C PRO A 560 20.98 58.42 -49.21
N ARG A 561 20.83 58.83 -50.49
CA ARG A 561 21.38 58.11 -51.66
C ARG A 561 22.91 58.16 -51.75
N SER A 562 23.54 59.22 -51.25
CA SER A 562 25.01 59.36 -51.23
C SER A 562 25.69 58.63 -50.07
N THR A 563 24.91 58.03 -49.17
CA THR A 563 25.47 57.17 -48.10
C THR A 563 25.99 55.84 -48.66
N THR A 564 27.00 55.27 -47.99
CA THR A 564 27.52 53.91 -48.17
C THR A 564 27.99 53.37 -46.80
N LEU A 565 28.35 52.09 -46.75
CA LEU A 565 29.21 51.57 -45.68
C LEU A 565 30.70 51.84 -46.01
N LEU A 566 31.63 51.25 -45.24
CA LEU A 566 33.07 51.23 -45.54
C LEU A 566 33.38 50.66 -46.94
N ASP A 567 32.61 49.67 -47.39
CA ASP A 567 32.53 49.34 -48.81
C ASP A 567 31.51 50.25 -49.52
N ARG A 568 31.96 50.94 -50.56
CA ARG A 568 31.15 51.86 -51.36
C ARG A 568 30.09 51.17 -52.22
N THR A 569 30.22 49.87 -52.47
CA THR A 569 29.18 49.08 -53.16
C THR A 569 27.98 48.81 -52.26
N CYS A 570 28.18 48.77 -50.93
CA CYS A 570 27.12 48.56 -49.97
C CYS A 570 26.31 49.84 -49.75
N LYS A 571 25.14 49.88 -50.37
CA LYS A 571 24.13 50.95 -50.31
C LYS A 571 22.99 50.58 -49.33
N PRO A 572 22.16 51.55 -48.88
CA PRO A 572 21.02 51.24 -48.02
C PRO A 572 20.03 50.31 -48.72
N LYS A 573 19.52 49.31 -47.99
CA LYS A 573 18.46 48.38 -48.42
C LYS A 573 17.13 49.12 -48.63
N LEU A 574 16.82 50.10 -47.79
CA LEU A 574 15.73 51.07 -47.96
C LEU A 574 16.21 52.48 -47.59
N MET A 575 15.61 53.50 -48.21
CA MET A 575 15.84 54.91 -47.84
C MET A 575 14.62 55.79 -48.15
N ASP A 576 14.41 56.85 -47.37
CA ASP A 576 13.49 57.96 -47.68
C ASP A 576 14.28 59.27 -47.86
N ASP A 577 13.63 60.44 -47.75
CA ASP A 577 14.29 61.75 -47.86
C ASP A 577 15.21 62.08 -46.66
N SER A 578 15.25 61.22 -45.64
CA SER A 578 15.92 61.48 -44.37
C SER A 578 16.35 60.27 -43.53
N ARG A 579 15.96 59.06 -43.90
CA ARG A 579 16.29 57.81 -43.21
C ARG A 579 16.98 56.84 -44.15
N VAL A 580 17.86 56.01 -43.58
CA VAL A 580 18.51 54.89 -44.25
C VAL A 580 18.38 53.63 -43.40
N LEU A 581 18.03 52.51 -44.05
CA LEU A 581 18.09 51.17 -43.49
C LEU A 581 19.21 50.41 -44.19
N PHE A 582 20.25 50.04 -43.45
CA PHE A 582 21.27 49.10 -43.91
C PHE A 582 21.00 47.72 -43.30
N GLU A 583 21.32 46.67 -44.06
CA GLU A 583 21.25 45.28 -43.64
C GLU A 583 22.39 44.54 -44.34
N PHE A 584 23.33 43.98 -43.59
CA PHE A 584 24.56 43.42 -44.12
C PHE A 584 25.14 42.34 -43.18
N GLY A 585 25.88 41.39 -43.74
CA GLY A 585 26.56 40.37 -42.96
C GLY A 585 27.79 40.95 -42.24
N LEU A 586 28.06 40.52 -41.01
CA LEU A 586 29.22 40.95 -40.21
C LEU A 586 30.58 40.71 -40.89
N ASN A 587 30.63 39.74 -41.81
CA ASN A 587 31.82 39.41 -42.61
C ASN A 587 31.80 40.03 -44.02
N THR A 588 31.00 41.09 -44.24
CA THR A 588 30.80 41.77 -45.53
C THR A 588 30.96 43.29 -45.42
N CYS A 589 30.87 44.01 -46.54
CA CYS A 589 30.86 45.49 -46.60
C CYS A 589 32.05 46.20 -45.92
N ASN A 590 33.23 45.56 -45.91
CA ASN A 590 34.44 45.99 -45.18
C ASN A 590 34.22 46.29 -43.69
N THR A 591 33.29 45.58 -43.05
CA THR A 591 33.12 45.57 -41.59
C THR A 591 34.44 45.11 -40.94
N THR A 592 34.96 45.89 -40.01
CA THR A 592 36.14 45.53 -39.23
C THR A 592 35.74 44.65 -38.05
N VAL A 593 36.63 43.76 -37.64
CA VAL A 593 36.47 42.92 -36.45
C VAL A 593 37.61 43.17 -35.49
N MET A 594 37.28 43.35 -34.21
CA MET A 594 38.20 43.55 -33.10
C MET A 594 37.86 42.52 -32.01
N VAL A 595 38.89 41.96 -31.38
CA VAL A 595 38.73 41.06 -30.23
C VAL A 595 39.18 41.86 -29.00
N GLU A 596 38.20 42.25 -28.18
CA GLU A 596 38.40 42.88 -26.87
C GLU A 596 38.36 41.78 -25.81
N ASP A 597 38.95 41.96 -24.62
CA ASP A 597 39.26 40.86 -23.67
C ASP A 597 38.07 39.92 -23.33
N SER A 598 36.83 40.45 -23.35
CA SER A 598 35.59 39.71 -23.06
C SER A 598 34.63 39.54 -24.25
N SER A 599 34.87 40.19 -25.39
CA SER A 599 33.91 40.19 -26.51
C SER A 599 34.53 40.43 -27.88
N VAL A 600 33.91 39.85 -28.91
CA VAL A 600 34.21 40.18 -30.30
C VAL A 600 33.33 41.35 -30.73
N VAL A 601 33.95 42.41 -31.22
CA VAL A 601 33.29 43.61 -31.71
C VAL A 601 33.41 43.68 -33.23
N TYR A 602 32.26 43.82 -33.88
CA TYR A 602 32.17 44.13 -35.31
C TYR A 602 31.80 45.60 -35.49
N GLU A 603 32.58 46.36 -36.24
CA GLU A 603 32.38 47.78 -36.48
C GLU A 603 32.30 48.10 -37.98
N ASN A 604 31.36 48.95 -38.38
CA ASN A 604 31.31 49.54 -39.71
C ASN A 604 30.97 51.03 -39.58
N GLU A 605 31.05 51.78 -40.68
CA GLU A 605 30.74 53.20 -40.70
C GLU A 605 29.77 53.52 -41.83
N ILE A 606 28.63 54.13 -41.50
CA ILE A 606 27.77 54.76 -42.50
C ILE A 606 28.40 56.11 -42.83
N LEU A 607 28.87 56.23 -44.07
CA LEU A 607 29.64 57.35 -44.60
C LEU A 607 28.85 58.03 -45.73
N SER A 608 28.96 59.35 -45.86
CA SER A 608 28.57 60.04 -47.10
C SER A 608 29.74 60.82 -47.66
N TYR A 609 30.20 60.44 -48.85
CA TYR A 609 31.17 61.19 -49.63
C TYR A 609 30.45 62.28 -50.43
N ARG A 610 31.05 63.47 -50.56
CA ARG A 610 30.50 64.56 -51.38
C ARG A 610 30.82 64.29 -52.85
N GLU A 611 29.78 64.12 -53.67
CA GLU A 611 29.93 64.19 -55.12
C GLU A 611 30.21 65.65 -55.54
N LEU A 612 31.16 65.81 -56.45
CA LEU A 612 31.56 67.12 -56.97
C LEU A 612 30.57 67.60 -58.03
N ILE A 613 29.48 68.22 -57.59
CA ILE A 613 28.59 68.98 -58.47
C ILE A 613 29.40 70.15 -59.04
N LEU A 614 29.63 70.13 -60.34
CA LEU A 614 30.30 71.19 -61.07
C LEU A 614 29.29 72.29 -61.41
N ASP A 615 29.27 73.35 -60.61
CA ASP A 615 28.64 74.62 -61.00
C ASP A 615 29.61 75.78 -60.70
N SER A 616 29.37 76.92 -61.34
CA SER A 616 30.41 77.88 -61.69
C SER A 616 30.81 78.84 -60.55
N ALA A 617 32.13 79.05 -60.45
CA ALA A 617 32.76 80.22 -59.81
C ALA A 617 32.59 80.44 -58.28
N SER A 618 32.74 79.41 -57.44
CA SER A 618 33.57 79.54 -56.20
C SER A 618 33.82 78.21 -55.46
N PHE A 619 35.04 78.00 -54.98
CA PHE A 619 35.44 76.81 -54.22
C PHE A 619 35.41 77.05 -52.72
N ILE A 620 34.37 76.54 -52.03
CA ILE A 620 34.41 76.33 -50.58
C ILE A 620 34.40 74.82 -50.30
N SER A 621 35.58 74.30 -49.96
CA SER A 621 35.70 72.97 -49.35
C SER A 621 35.26 73.06 -47.89
N ARG A 622 34.10 72.49 -47.58
CA ARG A 622 33.71 72.14 -46.21
C ARG A 622 33.90 70.64 -46.05
N ASP A 623 34.90 70.25 -45.27
CA ASP A 623 35.31 68.84 -45.06
C ASP A 623 34.40 68.12 -44.05
N SER A 624 33.08 68.36 -44.15
CA SER A 624 32.03 67.81 -43.29
C SER A 624 31.68 66.39 -43.71
N LYS A 625 32.63 65.47 -43.56
CA LYS A 625 32.42 64.02 -43.77
C LYS A 625 31.36 63.52 -42.79
N PHE A 626 30.19 63.14 -43.30
CA PHE A 626 29.17 62.44 -42.50
C PHE A 626 29.70 61.07 -42.12
N ARG A 627 29.73 60.77 -40.81
CA ARG A 627 30.28 59.54 -40.25
C ARG A 627 29.45 59.09 -39.05
N LEU A 628 28.87 57.90 -39.15
CA LEU A 628 28.19 57.18 -38.09
C LEU A 628 28.89 55.84 -37.91
N SER A 629 29.60 55.65 -36.79
CA SER A 629 30.08 54.33 -36.36
C SER A 629 28.89 53.48 -35.92
N VAL A 630 28.86 52.22 -36.36
CA VAL A 630 27.87 51.20 -35.97
C VAL A 630 28.63 49.99 -35.47
N ARG A 631 28.37 49.58 -34.21
CA ARG A 631 29.08 48.48 -33.53
C ARG A 631 28.09 47.42 -33.04
N CYS A 632 28.41 46.14 -33.25
CA CYS A 632 27.79 45.01 -32.58
C CYS A 632 28.84 44.27 -31.73
N LEU A 633 28.56 44.08 -30.44
CA LEU A 633 29.43 43.38 -29.50
C LEU A 633 28.82 42.01 -29.14
N TYR A 634 29.61 40.94 -29.23
CA TYR A 634 29.19 39.56 -28.88
C TYR A 634 30.14 38.97 -27.83
N PRO A 635 29.64 38.56 -26.64
CA PRO A 635 30.47 37.93 -25.61
C PRO A 635 31.19 36.68 -26.10
N HIS A 636 32.44 36.45 -25.66
CA HIS A 636 33.22 35.28 -26.06
C HIS A 636 32.53 33.93 -25.79
N SER A 637 31.73 33.83 -24.73
CA SER A 637 30.91 32.65 -24.42
C SER A 637 29.83 32.33 -25.44
N SER A 638 29.36 33.33 -26.22
CA SER A 638 28.24 33.19 -27.14
C SER A 638 28.62 32.74 -28.55
N VAL A 639 29.84 33.03 -29.01
CA VAL A 639 30.24 32.84 -30.42
C VAL A 639 30.88 31.46 -30.62
N SER A 640 30.13 30.53 -31.21
CA SER A 640 30.49 29.10 -31.20
C SER A 640 31.68 28.72 -32.09
N ARG A 641 32.01 29.54 -33.09
CA ARG A 641 33.22 29.40 -33.93
C ARG A 641 33.72 30.76 -34.40
N LEU A 642 35.02 31.00 -34.26
CA LEU A 642 35.71 32.14 -34.83
C LEU A 642 36.75 31.66 -35.86
N PHE A 643 36.90 32.42 -36.94
CA PHE A 643 37.98 32.37 -37.95
C PHE A 643 38.21 31.11 -38.81
N VAL A 644 37.50 29.98 -38.65
CA VAL A 644 37.73 28.78 -39.51
C VAL A 644 37.04 28.87 -40.88
N ASP A 645 35.71 29.01 -40.93
CA ASP A 645 34.91 28.80 -42.17
C ASP A 645 34.31 30.10 -42.77
N ARG A 646 34.66 31.29 -42.24
CA ARG A 646 33.96 32.58 -42.49
C ARG A 646 32.45 32.60 -42.17
N THR A 647 31.86 31.52 -41.68
CA THR A 647 30.49 31.47 -41.16
C THR A 647 30.45 31.94 -39.71
N PHE A 648 29.76 33.04 -39.43
CA PHE A 648 29.45 33.46 -38.06
C PHE A 648 28.25 32.67 -37.53
N LYS A 649 28.31 32.23 -36.27
CA LYS A 649 27.14 31.77 -35.49
C LYS A 649 27.33 32.14 -34.02
N SER A 650 26.31 32.75 -33.43
CA SER A 650 26.23 33.03 -32.00
C SER A 650 24.99 32.38 -31.39
N GLN A 651 25.11 31.93 -30.15
CA GLN A 651 23.98 31.45 -29.33
C GLN A 651 23.16 32.61 -28.73
N MET A 652 23.66 33.84 -28.77
CA MET A 652 22.99 35.05 -28.26
C MET A 652 23.04 36.20 -29.27
N SER A 653 22.03 37.05 -29.26
CA SER A 653 22.05 38.31 -30.03
C SER A 653 23.08 39.28 -29.45
N GLY A 654 23.76 40.05 -30.31
CA GLY A 654 24.78 41.00 -29.89
C GLY A 654 24.21 42.31 -29.36
N VAL A 655 25.02 43.04 -28.59
CA VAL A 655 24.67 44.38 -28.11
C VAL A 655 25.05 45.41 -29.18
N GLY A 656 24.05 46.11 -29.71
CA GLY A 656 24.24 47.11 -30.76
C GLY A 656 24.44 48.53 -30.23
N SER A 657 25.29 49.33 -30.87
CA SER A 657 25.39 50.77 -30.63
C SER A 657 25.65 51.58 -31.92
N ILE A 658 25.14 52.81 -31.95
CA ILE A 658 25.34 53.79 -33.04
C ILE A 658 25.98 55.04 -32.43
N LYS A 659 27.07 55.56 -33.01
CA LYS A 659 27.78 56.75 -32.53
C LYS A 659 28.06 57.72 -33.68
N PHE A 660 27.71 58.99 -33.51
CA PHE A 660 27.99 60.04 -34.50
C PHE A 660 29.36 60.69 -34.26
N THR A 661 30.18 60.78 -35.31
CA THR A 661 31.56 61.30 -35.24
C THR A 661 31.71 62.57 -36.08
N GLY A 662 31.41 63.72 -35.46
CA GLY A 662 31.55 65.07 -36.02
C GLY A 662 32.82 65.82 -35.56
N SER A 663 33.22 66.84 -36.31
CA SER A 663 34.51 67.55 -36.14
C SER A 663 34.57 68.52 -34.94
N ASN A 664 35.79 68.78 -34.47
CA ASN A 664 36.15 69.57 -33.27
C ASN A 664 35.51 70.97 -33.15
N LYS A 665 35.34 71.38 -31.89
CA LYS A 665 35.67 72.72 -31.41
C LYS A 665 36.53 72.62 -30.13
N ASP A 666 37.56 73.43 -30.03
CA ASP A 666 38.49 73.42 -28.90
C ASP A 666 37.99 74.23 -27.69
N GLY A 667 38.45 73.83 -26.50
CA GLY A 667 38.84 74.77 -25.44
C GLY A 667 37.76 75.31 -24.49
N ALA A 668 37.39 74.53 -23.47
CA ALA A 668 37.17 75.03 -22.10
C ALA A 668 37.34 73.87 -21.09
N ALA A 669 37.96 74.12 -19.95
CA ALA A 669 38.23 73.10 -18.93
C ALA A 669 37.31 73.24 -17.71
N ASN A 670 37.05 72.13 -17.00
CA ASN A 670 37.30 72.09 -15.56
C ASN A 670 37.42 70.66 -14.99
N LYS A 671 37.88 70.58 -13.74
CA LYS A 671 38.32 69.36 -13.05
C LYS A 671 37.15 68.54 -12.45
N PRO A 672 37.33 67.22 -12.24
CA PRO A 672 36.43 66.43 -11.40
C PRO A 672 36.59 66.75 -9.91
N VAL A 673 35.54 66.48 -9.13
CA VAL A 673 35.54 66.47 -7.65
C VAL A 673 34.97 65.11 -7.21
N PRO A 674 35.65 64.33 -6.33
CA PRO A 674 35.13 63.05 -5.85
C PRO A 674 34.05 63.17 -4.76
N ASP A 675 33.27 62.11 -4.58
CA ASP A 675 32.23 61.98 -3.56
C ASP A 675 32.73 62.01 -2.10
N CYS A 676 31.83 62.34 -1.18
CA CYS A 676 31.96 62.04 0.24
C CYS A 676 31.25 60.71 0.59
N PRO A 677 31.85 59.83 1.42
CA PRO A 677 31.29 58.51 1.71
C PRO A 677 30.15 58.51 2.75
N GLN A 678 29.51 57.35 2.86
CA GLN A 678 28.31 57.05 3.65
C GLN A 678 28.47 57.23 5.16
N GLN A 679 27.32 57.36 5.86
CA GLN A 679 27.18 56.97 7.27
C GLN A 679 26.11 55.88 7.41
N VAL A 680 26.39 54.89 8.25
CA VAL A 680 25.51 53.77 8.60
C VAL A 680 25.12 53.89 10.08
N PRO A 681 23.84 53.69 10.46
CA PRO A 681 23.43 53.47 11.84
C PRO A 681 23.12 51.98 12.11
N THR A 682 23.76 51.40 13.12
CA THR A 682 23.43 50.08 13.68
C THR A 682 22.67 50.21 15.01
N ASN A 683 21.60 49.42 15.18
CA ASN A 683 21.06 48.77 16.41
C ASN A 683 20.89 49.64 17.71
N THR A 684 20.04 49.32 18.71
CA THR A 684 19.31 48.09 19.08
C THR A 684 18.02 48.47 19.85
N GLU A 685 17.19 47.48 20.21
CA GLU A 685 15.87 47.61 20.87
C GLU A 685 15.93 47.81 22.40
N SER A 686 14.79 48.21 23.03
CA SER A 686 14.23 47.50 24.21
C SER A 686 12.83 47.99 24.70
N VAL A 687 11.79 47.15 24.49
CA VAL A 687 10.71 46.70 25.41
C VAL A 687 9.83 47.69 26.25
N GLN A 688 8.51 47.76 25.91
CA GLN A 688 7.23 47.62 26.69
C GLN A 688 7.07 48.09 28.20
N VAL A 689 5.89 48.17 28.88
CA VAL A 689 4.55 47.49 28.79
C VAL A 689 3.39 48.28 29.49
N ILE A 690 2.10 47.96 29.18
CA ILE A 690 0.81 48.20 29.93
C ILE A 690 0.31 49.67 30.04
N GLY A 691 -1.00 50.03 29.92
CA GLY A 691 -2.23 49.28 29.54
C GLY A 691 -3.58 49.96 29.96
N THR A 692 -4.71 49.25 29.81
CA THR A 692 -6.12 49.54 30.27
C THR A 692 -7.13 50.31 29.37
N LYS A 693 -8.43 50.28 29.73
CA LYS A 693 -9.68 50.59 28.97
C LYS A 693 -10.69 51.29 29.92
N PRO A 694 -11.71 52.08 29.50
CA PRO A 694 -13.02 51.54 29.04
C PRO A 694 -13.83 52.43 28.05
N SER A 695 -15.13 52.15 27.86
CA SER A 695 -16.16 52.83 27.01
C SER A 695 -16.96 53.91 27.83
N PRO A 696 -18.08 54.61 27.40
CA PRO A 696 -19.08 54.30 26.34
C PRO A 696 -19.82 55.46 25.58
N SER A 697 -20.82 55.07 24.74
CA SER A 697 -22.17 55.68 24.53
C SER A 697 -22.50 56.76 23.45
N ASN A 698 -23.70 56.55 22.85
CA ASN A 698 -24.73 57.46 22.26
C ASN A 698 -24.48 58.31 20.98
N HIS A 699 -25.28 58.05 19.92
CA HIS A 699 -26.46 58.90 19.56
C HIS A 699 -27.38 58.26 18.47
N GLU A 700 -28.62 58.74 18.38
CA GLU A 700 -29.70 58.35 17.45
C GLU A 700 -29.58 59.04 16.05
N VAL A 701 -30.41 58.86 15.01
CA VAL A 701 -31.79 58.32 14.78
C VAL A 701 -31.80 57.61 13.37
N SER A 702 -32.87 57.14 12.69
CA SER A 702 -34.33 57.37 12.70
C SER A 702 -35.14 56.18 12.11
N GLN A 703 -36.39 56.45 11.70
CA GLN A 703 -37.43 55.57 11.09
C GLN A 703 -37.29 55.49 9.54
N THR A 704 -37.93 54.59 8.75
CA THR A 704 -39.33 54.09 8.70
C THR A 704 -39.38 52.65 8.10
N TRP A 705 -40.04 51.66 8.73
CA TRP A 705 -41.46 51.23 8.61
C TRP A 705 -41.90 50.58 7.27
N GLY A 706 -42.34 49.30 7.32
CA GLY A 706 -43.04 48.61 6.22
C GLY A 706 -43.09 47.06 6.31
N HIS A 707 -44.15 46.48 6.88
CA HIS A 707 -44.42 45.02 6.86
C HIS A 707 -45.42 44.65 5.74
N TYR A 708 -45.27 43.49 5.07
CA TYR A 708 -46.05 42.26 5.34
C TYR A 708 -45.69 41.11 4.36
N SER A 709 -46.27 39.92 4.57
CA SER A 709 -46.01 38.64 3.87
C SER A 709 -47.27 38.11 3.18
N THR A 710 -47.16 37.33 2.08
CA THR A 710 -47.80 35.99 1.90
C THR A 710 -47.50 35.33 0.52
N ASN A 711 -47.96 34.08 0.33
CA ASN A 711 -47.60 33.12 -0.73
C ASN A 711 -48.43 33.19 -2.04
N TYR A 712 -48.12 32.23 -2.94
CA TYR A 712 -48.69 31.82 -4.26
C TYR A 712 -47.88 32.34 -5.47
N GLY A 713 -47.52 31.56 -6.50
CA GLY A 713 -47.62 30.11 -6.76
C GLY A 713 -48.53 29.74 -7.94
N SER A 714 -48.02 29.06 -8.99
CA SER A 714 -48.74 28.18 -9.95
C SER A 714 -47.92 27.82 -11.22
N LEU A 715 -47.96 26.54 -11.60
CA LEU A 715 -47.94 25.91 -12.95
C LEU A 715 -47.14 26.46 -14.16
N THR A 716 -46.51 25.52 -14.87
CA THR A 716 -46.95 25.13 -16.23
C THR A 716 -46.68 23.62 -16.45
N ALA A 717 -47.42 22.98 -17.35
CA ALA A 717 -47.32 21.56 -17.70
C ALA A 717 -47.78 21.35 -19.17
N ASP A 718 -47.47 20.18 -19.75
CA ASP A 718 -48.00 19.53 -20.98
C ASP A 718 -46.88 18.72 -21.71
N ASN A 719 -47.09 17.64 -22.50
CA ASN A 719 -48.35 17.00 -22.94
C ASN A 719 -48.18 15.52 -23.39
N THR A 720 -49.24 14.68 -23.19
CA THR A 720 -49.84 13.64 -24.08
C THR A 720 -49.02 12.59 -24.89
N LEU A 721 -49.48 11.39 -25.33
CA LEU A 721 -50.65 10.48 -25.10
C LEU A 721 -50.42 9.14 -25.89
N TYR A 722 -50.70 7.96 -25.29
CA TYR A 722 -51.09 6.65 -25.93
C TYR A 722 -50.12 6.03 -26.98
N HIS A 723 -50.16 4.76 -27.45
CA HIS A 723 -51.05 3.56 -27.48
C HIS A 723 -50.14 2.28 -27.52
N SER A 724 -50.57 0.99 -27.51
CA SER A 724 -51.55 0.22 -26.70
C SER A 724 -51.56 -1.29 -27.10
N LEU A 725 -51.76 -2.24 -26.16
CA LEU A 725 -52.16 -3.67 -26.35
C LEU A 725 -51.16 -4.65 -27.05
N SER A 726 -51.17 -5.99 -26.85
CA SER A 726 -51.30 -6.89 -25.66
C SER A 726 -51.17 -8.38 -26.10
N HIS A 727 -50.96 -9.33 -25.15
CA HIS A 727 -50.68 -10.78 -25.34
C HIS A 727 -49.22 -11.10 -25.73
N TYR A 728 -48.52 -12.10 -25.18
CA TYR A 728 -48.77 -13.14 -24.14
C TYR A 728 -47.38 -13.66 -23.66
N SER A 729 -47.15 -14.41 -22.58
CA SER A 729 -47.94 -14.89 -21.42
C SER A 729 -47.01 -15.57 -20.39
N GLY A 730 -47.31 -15.51 -19.07
CA GLY A 730 -46.79 -16.48 -18.09
C GLY A 730 -46.11 -15.93 -16.83
N LEU A 731 -46.76 -16.13 -15.68
CA LEU A 731 -46.23 -16.30 -14.31
C LEU A 731 -44.83 -15.76 -13.95
N GLN A 732 -44.78 -14.64 -13.22
CA GLN A 732 -43.71 -14.31 -12.27
C GLN A 732 -44.27 -13.51 -11.09
N ARG A 733 -43.70 -13.68 -9.88
CA ARG A 733 -44.03 -12.90 -8.68
C ARG A 733 -42.76 -12.54 -7.90
N SER A 734 -42.55 -11.24 -7.72
CA SER A 734 -41.80 -10.55 -6.64
C SER A 734 -40.60 -11.26 -5.98
N GLY A 735 -39.38 -10.71 -6.00
CA GLY A 735 -38.95 -9.44 -6.59
C GLY A 735 -37.55 -9.02 -6.10
N ALA A 736 -36.83 -8.25 -6.92
CA ALA A 736 -35.49 -7.76 -6.57
C ALA A 736 -35.53 -6.34 -5.97
N PRO A 737 -34.67 -6.02 -4.99
CA PRO A 737 -34.46 -4.64 -4.55
C PRO A 737 -33.51 -3.90 -5.51
N GLN A 738 -33.89 -2.69 -5.93
CA GLN A 738 -32.97 -1.76 -6.58
C GLN A 738 -32.07 -1.04 -5.57
N SER A 739 -30.99 -0.46 -6.09
CA SER A 739 -30.01 0.31 -5.32
C SER A 739 -30.58 1.62 -4.75
N SER A 740 -30.34 1.84 -3.45
CA SER A 740 -30.21 3.18 -2.88
C SER A 740 -28.97 3.22 -1.99
N SER A 741 -27.96 3.98 -2.40
CA SER A 741 -26.67 4.10 -1.70
C SER A 741 -26.86 4.68 -0.30
N ASN A 742 -26.31 4.01 0.73
CA ASN A 742 -26.32 4.51 2.10
C ASN A 742 -24.97 4.25 2.78
N VAL A 743 -24.15 5.30 2.89
CA VAL A 743 -22.71 5.23 3.25
C VAL A 743 -22.48 4.61 4.64
N GLN A 744 -23.44 4.80 5.56
CA GLN A 744 -23.48 4.16 6.89
C GLN A 744 -23.25 2.64 6.85
N SER A 745 -23.69 1.95 5.79
CA SER A 745 -23.59 0.49 5.67
C SER A 745 -22.17 -0.04 5.45
N VAL A 746 -21.27 0.81 4.92
CA VAL A 746 -19.85 0.45 4.72
C VAL A 746 -19.07 0.65 6.02
N LEU A 747 -19.25 1.80 6.68
CA LEU A 747 -18.57 2.13 7.93
C LEU A 747 -18.93 1.17 9.08
N ASN A 748 -20.20 0.76 9.18
CA ASN A 748 -20.64 -0.26 10.14
C ASN A 748 -20.02 -1.64 9.91
N ARG A 749 -19.50 -1.94 8.70
CA ARG A 749 -18.84 -3.22 8.40
C ARG A 749 -17.38 -3.27 8.90
N TYR A 750 -16.78 -2.13 9.24
CA TYR A 750 -15.39 -2.02 9.71
C TYR A 750 -15.22 -1.37 11.09
N GLY A 751 -16.32 -0.98 11.76
CA GLY A 751 -16.31 -0.66 13.20
C GLY A 751 -15.75 0.71 13.61
N LEU A 752 -15.58 1.64 12.65
CA LEU A 752 -14.93 2.95 12.87
C LEU A 752 -15.87 4.04 13.41
N VAL A 753 -16.77 3.71 14.35
CA VAL A 753 -17.63 4.70 15.03
C VAL A 753 -17.66 4.47 16.54
N GLN A 754 -16.95 5.32 17.29
CA GLN A 754 -17.29 5.61 18.68
C GLN A 754 -18.06 6.93 18.75
N GLY A 755 -19.23 6.91 19.37
CA GLY A 755 -20.07 8.08 19.58
C GLY A 755 -21.08 7.80 20.68
N GLY A 756 -20.73 8.16 21.92
CA GLY A 756 -21.60 7.94 23.07
C GLY A 756 -22.74 8.94 23.12
N SER A 757 -23.93 8.49 23.53
CA SER A 757 -24.98 9.37 24.05
C SER A 757 -25.56 8.79 25.32
N THR A 758 -25.30 9.46 26.44
CA THR A 758 -25.90 9.14 27.74
C THR A 758 -27.32 9.68 27.81
N TYR A 759 -28.30 8.80 27.98
CA TYR A 759 -29.60 9.16 28.53
C TYR A 759 -29.88 8.32 29.77
N GLY A 760 -29.86 8.96 30.94
CA GLY A 760 -30.11 8.31 32.22
C GLY A 760 -31.60 8.36 32.58
N THR A 761 -32.14 7.22 32.98
CA THR A 761 -33.42 7.12 33.70
C THR A 761 -33.18 6.47 35.05
N GLY A 762 -33.08 7.27 36.11
CA GLY A 762 -32.77 6.78 37.45
C GLY A 762 -33.99 6.21 38.19
N GLN A 763 -33.78 5.17 39.00
CA GLN A 763 -34.66 4.81 40.11
C GLN A 763 -33.84 4.49 41.36
N HIS A 764 -34.35 4.91 42.53
CA HIS A 764 -33.71 4.72 43.84
C HIS A 764 -34.02 3.36 44.46
N LYS A 765 -33.00 2.70 45.05
CA LYS A 765 -32.93 2.24 46.45
C LYS A 765 -31.55 1.59 46.68
N LEU A 766 -30.68 2.11 47.56
CA LEU A 766 -30.72 2.03 49.03
C LEU A 766 -30.53 0.60 49.57
N THR A 767 -29.26 0.22 49.68
CA THR A 767 -28.75 -0.82 50.60
C THR A 767 -28.80 -0.35 52.05
N PRO A 768 -28.83 -1.29 53.00
CA PRO A 768 -28.06 -1.14 54.22
C PRO A 768 -27.15 -2.35 54.50
N GLN A 769 -25.89 -2.08 54.84
CA GLN A 769 -24.97 -2.96 55.58
C GLN A 769 -25.35 -2.97 57.09
N PRO A 770 -24.82 -3.85 57.97
CA PRO A 770 -23.43 -4.38 58.03
C PRO A 770 -23.03 -5.38 56.94
#